data_AF-A0A8T4NWW6-F1
#
_entry.id   AF-A0A8T4NWW6-F1
#
_cell.length_a   1.000
_cell.length_b   1.000
_cell.length_c   1.000
_cell.angle_alpha   90.00
_cell.angle_beta   90.00
_cell.angle_gamma   90.00
#
_symmetry.space_group_name_H-M   'P 1'
#
loop_
_entity.id
_entity.type
_entity.pdbx_description
1 polymer ?
#
loop_
_entity_poly.entity_id
_entity_poly.type
_entity_poly.pdbx_seq_one_letter_code
_entity_poly.pdbx_strand_id
1 'polypeptide(L)'
;MKKELLEFIRKNELSPFSSAKTLLKSPESIFKTRDGKSVHQKVLSHISRNFVFSETSNLFNMFDFVFDSREIKLRQDFFKEIISLPKTENFFLKYLSTKKASWKPKYDVLVVTEDSATFTKLKEMGCPVRLIISESDVSLLESYDLVQVINCNDFSSAMESLSQAVFLKNIEEVYLERYLEQLSCWKNNLEILKKYDIGVETNQIVNELDLMLELTKEDSSFMLDRDFVEKKVDEINNNVSLKLKDFMISGESLFQLMSKNQIPKEINSMIIEEVQKSKLPFEVLNIGIPVTVDEGELEKEIKRQNAGEFFEFAQKVKNNSSKLKEIPSLLKKLSDSLLLFDFISGISKFLENEMIFPEISENELLVTNSKNILIENPKPISFGLNETYKCSILTGANSGGKTTLLEHIIQIISLSQFGLPLFGEIKIPLFSEIYYFAKNKGSENKGAFETLLNQMSKIKPGDKTLILADEIESVTEPGVAGKIISATVDYFINRKCFLIVATHLGHEIQKNTPEKTRIDGIEAKGLDADFNLIVDHNPVLGRLAHSTPELIVEKLANSEKTEYFIHLNNSLKKETASIKKKEIALVYLVAGISSRFGGKVKAFAKIGPNGETLIEYSMNQALKAGFNKIIFVVSEQIHDLFKQRFNSEYNGIPIEYALQYYDKNFRDKPWGTVDAICSATKLIDSSFVVCNGDDIYGEETFKILFNHLTLYQTSASVGYNLVDVLPDFGTVNRGIFEIDSEHDVKSIEEIFELSKENYSQKGFNEFALCSMNIFAFQKNVLPLLSEILIKFKQINKNRKSECLLPSEISNLINNIKKTCKQIISLNYLSFWYV
;
A
#
# COMPACT_ATOMS: atom_id res chain seq x y z
N MET A 1 -7.28 -9.79 -20.14
CA MET A 1 -7.66 -9.34 -18.79
C MET A 1 -9.18 -9.23 -18.53
N LYS A 2 -9.96 -8.22 -19.00
CA LYS A 2 -11.43 -8.16 -18.69
C LYS A 2 -12.18 -9.45 -19.03
N LYS A 3 -11.87 -10.04 -20.20
CA LYS A 3 -12.42 -11.33 -20.64
C LYS A 3 -12.01 -12.49 -19.72
N GLU A 4 -10.73 -12.57 -19.32
CA GLU A 4 -10.24 -13.58 -18.37
C GLU A 4 -10.94 -13.46 -17.00
N LEU A 5 -11.19 -12.24 -16.51
CA LEU A 5 -11.94 -12.03 -15.27
C LEU A 5 -13.37 -12.56 -15.37
N LEU A 6 -14.06 -12.32 -16.51
CA LEU A 6 -15.39 -12.87 -16.75
C LEU A 6 -15.37 -14.40 -16.87
N GLU A 7 -14.38 -14.96 -17.55
CA GLU A 7 -14.18 -16.41 -17.63
C GLU A 7 -13.91 -17.02 -16.24
N PHE A 8 -13.11 -16.33 -15.41
CA PHE A 8 -12.84 -16.73 -14.03
C PHE A 8 -14.11 -16.71 -13.17
N ILE A 9 -14.92 -15.65 -13.28
CA ILE A 9 -16.22 -15.56 -12.60
C ILE A 9 -17.11 -16.75 -12.98
N ARG A 10 -17.20 -17.07 -14.28
CA ARG A 10 -18.04 -18.16 -14.79
C ARG A 10 -17.54 -19.53 -14.36
N LYS A 11 -16.24 -19.78 -14.51
CA LYS A 11 -15.61 -21.06 -14.17
C LYS A 11 -15.76 -21.42 -12.70
N ASN A 12 -15.79 -20.42 -11.82
CA ASN A 12 -15.91 -20.60 -10.37
C ASN A 12 -17.32 -20.31 -9.84
N GLU A 13 -18.31 -20.12 -10.73
CA GLU A 13 -19.71 -19.89 -10.39
C GLU A 13 -19.95 -18.73 -9.41
N LEU A 14 -19.12 -17.68 -9.48
CA LEU A 14 -19.24 -16.54 -8.58
C LEU A 14 -20.54 -15.76 -8.85
N SER A 15 -21.13 -15.21 -7.78
CA SER A 15 -22.41 -14.49 -7.84
C SER A 15 -22.47 -13.31 -6.85
N PRO A 16 -22.97 -12.13 -7.26
CA PRO A 16 -23.21 -11.00 -6.35
C PRO A 16 -24.10 -11.33 -5.16
N PHE A 17 -24.98 -12.33 -5.28
CA PHE A 17 -26.02 -12.67 -4.31
C PHE A 17 -25.77 -14.01 -3.59
N SER A 18 -24.53 -14.50 -3.60
CA SER A 18 -24.18 -15.73 -2.87
C SER A 18 -24.41 -15.54 -1.37
N SER A 19 -25.02 -16.54 -0.71
CA SER A 19 -25.28 -16.52 0.73
C SER A 19 -24.01 -16.66 1.57
N ALA A 20 -22.98 -17.29 1.02
CA ALA A 20 -21.67 -17.47 1.64
C ALA A 20 -20.57 -17.29 0.58
N LYS A 21 -19.39 -16.85 1.03
CA LYS A 21 -18.25 -16.64 0.14
C LYS A 21 -17.73 -17.98 -0.40
N THR A 22 -17.55 -18.05 -1.72
CA THR A 22 -17.06 -19.23 -2.42
C THR A 22 -15.62 -19.53 -2.00
N LEU A 23 -15.38 -20.76 -1.54
CA LEU A 23 -14.06 -21.24 -1.13
C LEU A 23 -13.26 -21.66 -2.37
N LEU A 24 -12.33 -20.81 -2.78
CA LEU A 24 -11.42 -21.11 -3.88
C LEU A 24 -10.08 -21.62 -3.36
N LYS A 25 -9.48 -22.55 -4.10
CA LYS A 25 -8.10 -22.96 -3.85
C LYS A 25 -7.19 -21.79 -4.21
N SER A 26 -6.59 -21.16 -3.19
CA SER A 26 -5.63 -20.08 -3.43
C SER A 26 -4.42 -20.60 -4.22
N PRO A 27 -3.86 -19.77 -5.12
CA PRO A 27 -2.62 -20.11 -5.82
C PRO A 27 -1.47 -20.34 -4.86
N GLU A 28 -0.42 -21.01 -5.36
CA GLU A 28 0.79 -21.19 -4.57
C GLU A 28 1.39 -19.82 -4.22
N SER A 29 1.52 -19.55 -2.92
CA SER A 29 2.03 -18.27 -2.45
C SER A 29 3.55 -18.23 -2.50
N ILE A 30 4.08 -17.07 -2.93
CA ILE A 30 5.51 -16.74 -2.77
C ILE A 30 5.87 -16.48 -1.30
N PHE A 31 4.89 -16.13 -0.46
CA PHE A 31 5.08 -15.98 0.99
C PHE A 31 5.03 -17.35 1.66
N LYS A 32 6.18 -17.85 2.10
CA LYS A 32 6.32 -19.22 2.63
C LYS A 32 6.03 -19.30 4.13
N THR A 33 6.13 -18.20 4.85
CA THR A 33 5.87 -18.06 6.30
C THR A 33 4.44 -17.61 6.58
N ARG A 34 3.88 -17.98 7.75
CA ARG A 34 2.54 -17.53 8.20
C ARG A 34 2.48 -16.01 8.33
N ASP A 35 3.53 -15.38 8.85
CA ASP A 35 3.57 -13.93 9.06
C ASP A 35 3.53 -13.17 7.73
N GLY A 36 4.36 -13.58 6.76
CA GLY A 36 4.33 -13.03 5.41
C GLY A 36 2.95 -13.13 4.74
N LYS A 37 2.28 -14.29 4.86
CA LYS A 37 0.91 -14.47 4.38
C LYS A 37 -0.09 -13.56 5.09
N SER A 38 0.08 -13.35 6.40
CA SER A 38 -0.76 -12.45 7.18
C SER A 38 -0.66 -11.00 6.68
N VAL A 39 0.54 -10.50 6.44
CA VAL A 39 0.75 -9.13 5.91
C VAL A 39 0.14 -9.01 4.50
N HIS A 40 0.37 -9.98 3.62
CA HIS A 40 -0.26 -10.02 2.30
C HIS A 40 -1.80 -9.99 2.38
N GLN A 41 -2.39 -10.76 3.29
CA GLN A 41 -3.85 -10.73 3.51
C GLN A 41 -4.35 -9.38 4.03
N LYS A 42 -3.58 -8.67 4.86
CA LYS A 42 -3.92 -7.29 5.28
C LYS A 42 -3.98 -6.35 4.06
N VAL A 43 -3.05 -6.47 3.12
CA VAL A 43 -3.04 -5.69 1.86
C VAL A 43 -4.30 -5.96 1.05
N LEU A 44 -4.61 -7.24 0.79
CA LEU A 44 -5.83 -7.59 0.04
C LEU A 44 -7.10 -7.13 0.75
N SER A 45 -7.16 -7.26 2.07
CA SER A 45 -8.28 -6.80 2.88
C SER A 45 -8.44 -5.27 2.79
N HIS A 46 -7.34 -4.52 2.82
CA HIS A 46 -7.35 -3.07 2.69
C HIS A 46 -7.96 -2.64 1.35
N ILE A 47 -7.52 -3.23 0.23
CA ILE A 47 -8.08 -2.91 -1.10
C ILE A 47 -9.55 -3.35 -1.19
N SER A 48 -9.87 -4.53 -0.65
CA SER A 48 -11.21 -5.12 -0.71
C SER A 48 -12.28 -4.33 0.04
N ARG A 49 -11.91 -3.37 0.92
CA ARG A 49 -12.86 -2.44 1.56
C ARG A 49 -13.62 -1.57 0.55
N ASN A 50 -13.09 -1.43 -0.66
CA ASN A 50 -13.71 -0.67 -1.74
C ASN A 50 -14.74 -1.49 -2.55
N PHE A 51 -14.85 -2.80 -2.31
CA PHE A 51 -15.81 -3.67 -2.98
C PHE A 51 -17.11 -3.76 -2.19
N VAL A 52 -18.22 -3.96 -2.90
CA VAL A 52 -19.55 -4.10 -2.32
C VAL A 52 -19.96 -5.56 -2.17
N PHE A 53 -19.73 -6.38 -3.19
CA PHE A 53 -20.05 -7.81 -3.10
C PHE A 53 -18.92 -8.58 -2.43
N SER A 54 -19.29 -9.50 -1.54
CA SER A 54 -18.33 -10.35 -0.81
C SER A 54 -17.46 -11.19 -1.76
N GLU A 55 -18.07 -11.67 -2.85
CA GLU A 55 -17.41 -12.44 -3.91
C GLU A 55 -16.41 -11.63 -4.74
N THR A 56 -16.52 -10.31 -4.82
CA THR A 56 -15.64 -9.47 -5.65
C THR A 56 -14.16 -9.65 -5.26
N SER A 57 -13.88 -9.82 -3.97
CA SER A 57 -12.52 -10.08 -3.47
C SER A 57 -11.92 -11.41 -3.96
N ASN A 58 -12.73 -12.38 -4.42
CA ASN A 58 -12.24 -13.62 -5.00
C ASN A 58 -11.57 -13.42 -6.38
N LEU A 59 -11.83 -12.30 -7.06
CA LEU A 59 -11.19 -11.97 -8.33
C LEU A 59 -9.67 -11.76 -8.19
N PHE A 60 -9.17 -11.44 -6.99
CA PHE A 60 -7.72 -11.41 -6.75
C PHE A 60 -7.04 -12.76 -6.98
N ASN A 61 -7.76 -13.88 -6.86
CA ASN A 61 -7.20 -15.20 -7.14
C ASN A 61 -6.97 -15.46 -8.64
N MET A 62 -7.37 -14.55 -9.54
CA MET A 62 -6.95 -14.59 -10.94
C MET A 62 -5.50 -14.08 -11.10
N PHE A 63 -5.05 -13.24 -10.17
CA PHE A 63 -3.73 -12.59 -10.22
C PHE A 63 -2.69 -13.44 -9.49
N ASP A 64 -2.44 -14.63 -10.02
CA ASP A 64 -1.42 -15.55 -9.48
C ASP A 64 -0.03 -14.89 -9.44
N PHE A 65 0.83 -15.33 -8.53
CA PHE A 65 2.22 -14.89 -8.51
C PHE A 65 2.95 -15.47 -9.72
N VAL A 66 3.43 -14.58 -10.60
CA VAL A 66 4.06 -14.94 -11.88
C VAL A 66 5.49 -14.45 -11.91
N PHE A 67 6.36 -15.20 -12.58
CA PHE A 67 7.80 -14.90 -12.67
C PHE A 67 8.19 -14.41 -14.08
N ASP A 68 7.22 -13.92 -14.84
CA ASP A 68 7.41 -13.31 -16.17
C ASP A 68 7.09 -11.80 -16.10
N SER A 69 8.08 -10.97 -16.41
CA SER A 69 7.94 -9.51 -16.42
C SER A 69 6.94 -9.03 -17.46
N ARG A 70 6.72 -9.80 -18.55
CA ARG A 70 5.74 -9.46 -19.59
C ARG A 70 4.31 -9.57 -19.06
N GLU A 71 4.02 -10.60 -18.27
CA GLU A 71 2.70 -10.77 -17.65
C GLU A 71 2.43 -9.66 -16.63
N ILE A 72 3.43 -9.28 -15.83
CA ILE A 72 3.29 -8.13 -14.92
C ILE A 72 3.02 -6.84 -15.72
N LYS A 73 3.71 -6.62 -16.83
CA LYS A 73 3.47 -5.46 -17.69
C LYS A 73 2.06 -5.45 -18.28
N LEU A 74 1.52 -6.59 -18.70
CA LEU A 74 0.13 -6.71 -19.15
C LEU A 74 -0.86 -6.33 -18.03
N ARG A 75 -0.61 -6.76 -16.79
CA ARG A 75 -1.40 -6.38 -15.61
C ARG A 75 -1.30 -4.88 -15.34
N GLN A 76 -0.10 -4.30 -15.41
CA GLN A 76 0.10 -2.87 -15.26
C GLN A 76 -0.68 -2.08 -16.31
N ASP A 77 -0.65 -2.50 -17.57
CA ASP A 77 -1.37 -1.81 -18.66
C ASP A 77 -2.89 -1.87 -18.45
N PHE A 78 -3.43 -3.00 -17.97
CA PHE A 78 -4.83 -3.09 -17.56
C PHE A 78 -5.19 -2.14 -16.41
N PHE A 79 -4.35 -2.02 -15.38
CA PHE A 79 -4.61 -1.08 -14.29
C PHE A 79 -4.41 0.38 -14.70
N LYS A 80 -3.50 0.69 -15.64
CA LYS A 80 -3.37 2.04 -16.24
C LYS A 80 -4.67 2.47 -16.92
N GLU A 81 -5.30 1.58 -17.67
CA GLU A 81 -6.61 1.85 -18.26
C GLU A 81 -7.62 2.21 -17.17
N ILE A 82 -7.66 1.47 -16.06
CA ILE A 82 -8.59 1.75 -14.93
C ILE A 82 -8.31 3.11 -14.27
N ILE A 83 -7.05 3.50 -14.10
CA ILE A 83 -6.68 4.83 -13.55
C ILE A 83 -7.18 5.97 -14.43
N SER A 84 -7.15 5.77 -15.76
CA SER A 84 -7.59 6.78 -16.72
C SER A 84 -9.11 6.94 -16.78
N LEU A 85 -9.88 5.98 -16.23
CA LEU A 85 -11.33 6.07 -16.20
C LEU A 85 -11.79 7.08 -15.13
N PRO A 86 -12.91 7.80 -15.37
CA PRO A 86 -13.56 8.57 -14.31
C PRO A 86 -13.85 7.67 -13.11
N LYS A 87 -13.58 8.16 -11.89
CA LYS A 87 -13.90 7.41 -10.66
C LYS A 87 -15.40 7.16 -10.61
N THR A 88 -15.80 5.92 -10.83
CA THR A 88 -17.20 5.49 -10.80
C THR A 88 -17.58 5.05 -9.39
N GLU A 89 -18.77 5.47 -8.96
CA GLU A 89 -19.26 5.12 -7.65
C GLU A 89 -20.02 3.79 -7.70
N ASN A 90 -19.56 2.78 -6.96
CA ASN A 90 -20.22 1.47 -6.84
C ASN A 90 -21.16 1.35 -5.63
N PHE A 91 -21.39 2.42 -4.84
CA PHE A 91 -22.12 2.30 -3.56
C PHE A 91 -23.55 1.81 -3.73
N PHE A 92 -24.18 2.08 -4.88
CA PHE A 92 -25.56 1.71 -5.16
C PHE A 92 -25.77 0.19 -5.25
N LEU A 93 -24.69 -0.58 -5.53
CA LEU A 93 -24.73 -2.04 -5.60
C LEU A 93 -25.20 -2.66 -4.29
N LYS A 94 -25.03 -1.98 -3.14
CA LYS A 94 -25.44 -2.48 -1.82
C LYS A 94 -26.96 -2.58 -1.66
N TYR A 95 -27.70 -1.90 -2.53
CA TYR A 95 -29.17 -1.91 -2.55
C TYR A 95 -29.74 -3.01 -3.47
N LEU A 96 -28.89 -3.72 -4.20
CA LEU A 96 -29.31 -4.82 -5.06
C LEU A 96 -29.60 -6.07 -4.21
N SER A 97 -30.67 -6.78 -4.54
CA SER A 97 -31.03 -8.04 -3.88
C SER A 97 -31.89 -8.90 -4.80
N THR A 98 -31.76 -10.22 -4.69
CA THR A 98 -32.68 -11.15 -5.35
C THR A 98 -33.77 -11.55 -4.35
N LYS A 99 -34.92 -10.87 -4.42
CA LYS A 99 -36.11 -11.17 -3.61
C LYS A 99 -37.01 -12.21 -4.29
N LYS A 100 -38.12 -12.57 -3.62
CA LYS A 100 -39.23 -13.33 -4.21
C LYS A 100 -39.75 -12.61 -5.47
N ALA A 101 -40.20 -13.38 -6.44
CA ALA A 101 -40.83 -12.89 -7.66
C ALA A 101 -41.90 -11.84 -7.35
N SER A 102 -41.81 -10.68 -7.99
CA SER A 102 -42.79 -9.60 -7.83
C SER A 102 -44.01 -9.78 -8.72
N TRP A 103 -43.96 -10.73 -9.64
CA TRP A 103 -45.02 -11.05 -10.57
C TRP A 103 -45.11 -12.57 -10.74
N LYS A 104 -46.35 -13.06 -10.86
CA LYS A 104 -46.70 -14.42 -11.28
C LYS A 104 -47.88 -14.34 -12.23
N PRO A 105 -48.04 -15.29 -13.17
CA PRO A 105 -49.26 -15.36 -13.97
C PRO A 105 -50.48 -15.47 -13.05
N LYS A 106 -51.56 -14.75 -13.37
CA LYS A 106 -52.85 -14.80 -12.63
C LYS A 106 -53.67 -16.05 -12.92
N TYR A 107 -53.20 -16.88 -13.84
CA TYR A 107 -53.88 -18.06 -14.36
C TYR A 107 -52.99 -19.29 -14.19
N ASP A 108 -53.63 -20.44 -13.98
CA ASP A 108 -52.94 -21.72 -14.03
C ASP A 108 -52.77 -22.17 -15.49
N VAL A 109 -51.57 -22.60 -15.84
CA VAL A 109 -51.25 -23.14 -17.16
C VAL A 109 -51.35 -24.66 -17.11
N LEU A 110 -52.16 -25.27 -17.97
CA LEU A 110 -52.12 -26.71 -18.22
C LEU A 110 -51.55 -26.96 -19.61
N VAL A 111 -50.54 -27.82 -19.70
CA VAL A 111 -49.98 -28.25 -20.98
C VAL A 111 -50.64 -29.57 -21.37
N VAL A 112 -51.12 -29.69 -22.60
CA VAL A 112 -51.76 -30.91 -23.11
C VAL A 112 -51.04 -31.45 -24.33
N THR A 113 -50.92 -32.77 -24.39
CA THR A 113 -50.30 -33.48 -25.51
C THR A 113 -50.93 -34.85 -25.71
N GLU A 114 -50.94 -35.35 -26.94
CA GLU A 114 -51.30 -36.74 -27.28
C GLU A 114 -50.05 -37.64 -27.35
N ASP A 115 -48.86 -37.04 -27.48
CA ASP A 115 -47.61 -37.78 -27.64
C ASP A 115 -46.99 -38.16 -26.28
N SER A 116 -46.89 -39.47 -26.03
CA SER A 116 -46.34 -40.00 -24.78
C SER A 116 -44.86 -39.63 -24.56
N ALA A 117 -44.07 -39.45 -25.62
CA ALA A 117 -42.68 -39.03 -25.50
C ALA A 117 -42.59 -37.56 -25.04
N THR A 118 -43.40 -36.68 -25.65
CA THR A 118 -43.55 -35.27 -25.27
C THR A 118 -44.05 -35.13 -23.83
N PHE A 119 -45.06 -35.92 -23.43
CA PHE A 119 -45.57 -35.95 -22.06
C PHE A 119 -44.47 -36.23 -21.04
N THR A 120 -43.65 -37.26 -21.29
CA THR A 120 -42.55 -37.65 -20.38
C THR A 120 -41.54 -36.53 -20.23
N LYS A 121 -41.13 -35.91 -21.35
CA LYS A 121 -40.17 -34.81 -21.36
C LYS A 121 -40.67 -33.58 -20.63
N LEU A 122 -41.95 -33.23 -20.81
CA LEU A 122 -42.58 -32.10 -20.11
C LEU A 122 -42.71 -32.34 -18.60
N LYS A 123 -42.98 -33.58 -18.20
CA LYS A 123 -43.02 -33.98 -16.79
C LYS A 123 -41.64 -33.90 -16.13
N GLU A 124 -40.58 -34.30 -16.83
CA GLU A 124 -39.19 -34.13 -16.38
C GLU A 124 -38.79 -32.65 -16.24
N MET A 125 -39.35 -31.78 -17.08
CA MET A 125 -39.19 -30.31 -16.98
C MET A 125 -40.00 -29.68 -15.83
N GLY A 126 -40.81 -30.48 -15.11
CA GLY A 126 -41.66 -30.00 -14.01
C GLY A 126 -42.90 -29.23 -14.48
N CYS A 127 -43.29 -29.35 -15.74
CA CYS A 127 -44.49 -28.69 -16.25
C CYS A 127 -45.77 -29.40 -15.78
N PRO A 128 -46.84 -28.65 -15.45
CA PRO A 128 -48.17 -29.21 -15.26
C PRO A 128 -48.72 -29.72 -16.59
N VAL A 129 -48.49 -31.01 -16.90
CA VAL A 129 -48.82 -31.63 -18.18
C VAL A 129 -49.86 -32.75 -18.03
N ARG A 130 -50.78 -32.85 -18.99
CA ARG A 130 -51.78 -33.92 -19.09
C ARG A 130 -51.73 -34.59 -20.47
N LEU A 131 -51.79 -35.92 -20.46
CA LEU A 131 -51.93 -36.72 -21.68
C LEU A 131 -53.41 -36.80 -22.07
N ILE A 132 -53.74 -36.49 -23.32
CA ILE A 132 -55.11 -36.59 -23.86
C ILE A 132 -55.23 -37.90 -24.63
N ILE A 133 -56.23 -38.71 -24.27
CA ILE A 133 -56.46 -40.03 -24.89
C ILE A 133 -57.89 -40.20 -25.41
N SER A 134 -58.80 -39.28 -25.09
CA SER A 134 -60.22 -39.33 -25.46
C SER A 134 -60.86 -37.95 -25.59
N GLU A 135 -61.97 -37.84 -26.33
CA GLU A 135 -62.75 -36.59 -26.41
C GLU A 135 -63.30 -36.15 -25.03
N SER A 136 -63.61 -37.09 -24.14
CA SER A 136 -64.02 -36.78 -22.77
C SER A 136 -62.94 -36.06 -21.97
N ASP A 137 -61.65 -36.27 -22.29
CA ASP A 137 -60.56 -35.55 -21.65
C ASP A 137 -60.53 -34.08 -22.08
N VAL A 138 -60.99 -33.77 -23.31
CA VAL A 138 -61.06 -32.41 -23.85
C VAL A 138 -62.13 -31.59 -23.14
N SER A 139 -63.30 -32.17 -22.85
CA SER A 139 -64.37 -31.49 -22.10
C SER A 139 -63.94 -31.09 -20.69
N LEU A 140 -63.01 -31.83 -20.07
CA LEU A 140 -62.45 -31.47 -18.76
C LEU A 140 -61.50 -30.27 -18.81
N LEU A 141 -61.09 -29.83 -20.00
CA LEU A 141 -60.19 -28.69 -20.17
C LEU A 141 -60.91 -27.34 -20.04
N GLU A 142 -62.24 -27.31 -20.21
CA GLU A 142 -63.07 -26.12 -20.03
C GLU A 142 -62.95 -25.52 -18.61
N SER A 143 -62.58 -26.33 -17.61
CA SER A 143 -62.40 -25.87 -16.24
C SER A 143 -61.06 -25.18 -15.96
N TYR A 144 -60.14 -25.15 -16.92
CA TYR A 144 -58.81 -24.56 -16.76
C TYR A 144 -58.75 -23.16 -17.37
N ASP A 145 -57.98 -22.27 -16.71
CA ASP A 145 -57.82 -20.88 -17.12
C ASP A 145 -57.09 -20.73 -18.46
N LEU A 146 -56.04 -21.55 -18.70
CA LEU A 146 -55.28 -21.56 -19.94
C LEU A 146 -54.80 -22.98 -20.30
N VAL A 147 -54.94 -23.35 -21.58
CA VAL A 147 -54.51 -24.65 -22.09
C VAL A 147 -53.47 -24.45 -23.18
N GLN A 148 -52.23 -24.91 -22.95
CA GLN A 148 -51.17 -24.92 -23.96
C GLN A 148 -51.14 -26.27 -24.69
N VAL A 149 -51.47 -26.27 -25.98
CA VAL A 149 -51.61 -27.49 -26.79
C VAL A 149 -50.32 -27.75 -27.56
N ILE A 150 -49.74 -28.96 -27.43
CA ILE A 150 -48.54 -29.36 -28.17
C ILE A 150 -48.64 -30.81 -28.67
N ASN A 151 -48.26 -31.03 -29.93
CA ASN A 151 -48.29 -32.36 -30.55
C ASN A 151 -49.65 -33.06 -30.39
N CYS A 152 -50.75 -32.33 -30.64
CA CYS A 152 -52.11 -32.87 -30.70
C CYS A 152 -52.63 -32.75 -32.13
N ASN A 153 -52.81 -33.89 -32.80
CA ASN A 153 -53.34 -33.93 -34.17
C ASN A 153 -54.74 -34.53 -34.20
N ASP A 154 -54.98 -35.58 -33.40
CA ASP A 154 -56.22 -36.35 -33.46
C ASP A 154 -57.39 -35.59 -32.84
N PHE A 155 -57.14 -34.77 -31.81
CA PHE A 155 -58.17 -33.95 -31.14
C PHE A 155 -58.06 -32.45 -31.48
N SER A 156 -57.31 -32.07 -32.53
CA SER A 156 -57.05 -30.67 -32.91
C SER A 156 -58.33 -29.84 -33.05
N SER A 157 -59.33 -30.35 -33.79
CA SER A 157 -60.59 -29.63 -34.02
C SER A 157 -61.41 -29.41 -32.74
N ALA A 158 -61.33 -30.35 -31.79
CA ALA A 158 -61.97 -30.20 -30.49
C ALA A 158 -61.24 -29.15 -29.63
N MET A 159 -59.90 -29.13 -29.69
CA MET A 159 -59.09 -28.13 -28.98
C MET A 159 -59.26 -26.72 -29.53
N GLU A 160 -59.45 -26.56 -30.84
CA GLU A 160 -59.71 -25.26 -31.47
C GLU A 160 -61.04 -24.63 -31.02
N SER A 161 -61.97 -25.43 -30.50
CA SER A 161 -63.22 -24.92 -29.94
C SER A 161 -63.06 -24.26 -28.56
N LEU A 162 -61.94 -24.51 -27.87
CA LEU A 162 -61.63 -23.92 -26.56
C LEU A 162 -61.06 -22.51 -26.74
N SER A 163 -61.76 -21.49 -26.22
CA SER A 163 -61.31 -20.09 -26.30
C SER A 163 -59.97 -19.81 -25.61
N GLN A 164 -59.58 -20.66 -24.67
CA GLN A 164 -58.35 -20.57 -23.88
C GLN A 164 -57.20 -21.44 -24.42
N ALA A 165 -57.36 -22.09 -25.57
CA ALA A 165 -56.34 -22.99 -26.13
C ALA A 165 -55.27 -22.25 -26.95
N VAL A 166 -54.02 -22.34 -26.52
CA VAL A 166 -52.85 -21.78 -27.22
C VAL A 166 -52.02 -22.90 -27.82
N PHE A 167 -52.02 -23.01 -29.15
CA PHE A 167 -51.25 -24.02 -29.88
C PHE A 167 -49.77 -23.65 -29.95
N LEU A 168 -48.89 -24.57 -29.56
CA LEU A 168 -47.44 -24.39 -29.54
C LEU A 168 -46.78 -25.26 -30.60
N LYS A 169 -45.69 -24.77 -31.21
CA LYS A 169 -44.98 -25.51 -32.27
C LYS A 169 -43.98 -26.50 -31.71
N ASN A 170 -43.29 -26.12 -30.64
CA ASN A 170 -42.15 -26.84 -30.09
C ASN A 170 -42.21 -26.86 -28.55
N ILE A 171 -41.64 -27.90 -27.93
CA ILE A 171 -41.59 -28.08 -26.47
C ILE A 171 -40.95 -26.88 -25.76
N GLU A 172 -40.01 -26.20 -26.43
CA GLU A 172 -39.32 -25.05 -25.85
C GLU A 172 -40.20 -23.81 -25.66
N GLU A 173 -41.35 -23.75 -26.33
CA GLU A 173 -42.34 -22.65 -26.19
C GLU A 173 -43.31 -22.89 -25.03
N VAL A 174 -43.22 -24.05 -24.38
CA VAL A 174 -44.08 -24.40 -23.26
C VAL A 174 -43.69 -23.57 -22.04
N TYR A 175 -44.68 -23.01 -21.36
CA TYR A 175 -44.58 -22.34 -20.07
C TYR A 175 -43.47 -21.28 -19.99
N LEU A 176 -43.41 -20.38 -20.97
CA LEU A 176 -42.43 -19.31 -21.06
C LEU A 176 -42.57 -18.25 -19.95
N GLU A 177 -43.74 -18.18 -19.31
CA GLU A 177 -44.05 -17.30 -18.18
C GLU A 177 -43.06 -17.46 -17.02
N ARG A 178 -42.47 -18.65 -16.85
CA ARG A 178 -41.41 -18.89 -15.85
C ARG A 178 -40.22 -17.94 -15.99
N TYR A 179 -39.89 -17.54 -17.22
CA TYR A 179 -38.78 -16.62 -17.47
C TYR A 179 -39.13 -15.20 -17.06
N LEU A 180 -40.41 -14.81 -17.22
CA LEU A 180 -40.93 -13.54 -16.70
C LEU A 180 -41.01 -13.54 -15.17
N GLU A 181 -41.42 -14.66 -14.56
CA GLU A 181 -41.37 -14.82 -13.10
C GLU A 181 -39.93 -14.65 -12.58
N GLN A 182 -38.96 -15.31 -13.22
CA GLN A 182 -37.53 -15.17 -12.90
C GLN A 182 -37.03 -13.73 -13.07
N LEU A 183 -37.40 -13.07 -14.18
CA LEU A 183 -37.03 -11.68 -14.45
C LEU A 183 -37.66 -10.71 -13.44
N SER A 184 -38.88 -10.98 -12.98
CA SER A 184 -39.58 -10.14 -12.00
C SER A 184 -38.82 -10.03 -10.68
N CYS A 185 -38.06 -11.06 -10.30
CA CYS A 185 -37.16 -11.03 -9.14
C CYS A 185 -36.10 -9.91 -9.23
N TRP A 186 -35.82 -9.43 -10.45
CA TRP A 186 -34.83 -8.38 -10.73
C TRP A 186 -35.45 -7.00 -10.97
N LYS A 187 -36.78 -6.83 -10.93
CA LYS A 187 -37.46 -5.55 -11.20
C LYS A 187 -36.82 -4.36 -10.47
N ASN A 188 -36.73 -4.46 -9.14
CA ASN A 188 -36.15 -3.40 -8.32
C ASN A 188 -34.66 -3.18 -8.60
N ASN A 189 -33.92 -4.25 -8.94
CA ASN A 189 -32.51 -4.14 -9.31
C ASN A 189 -32.36 -3.36 -10.61
N LEU A 190 -33.14 -3.68 -11.64
CA LEU A 190 -33.12 -2.97 -12.93
C LEU A 190 -33.48 -1.48 -12.76
N GLU A 191 -34.48 -1.16 -11.94
CA GLU A 191 -34.84 0.23 -11.61
C GLU A 191 -33.70 1.02 -10.94
N ILE A 192 -32.92 0.37 -10.07
CA ILE A 192 -31.73 0.97 -9.47
C ILE A 192 -30.64 1.13 -10.53
N LEU A 193 -30.32 0.07 -11.27
CA LEU A 193 -29.24 0.03 -12.24
C LEU A 193 -29.40 1.09 -13.34
N LYS A 194 -30.62 1.33 -13.83
CA LYS A 194 -30.92 2.36 -14.85
C LYS A 194 -30.58 3.80 -14.42
N LYS A 195 -30.39 4.06 -13.11
CA LYS A 195 -30.06 5.39 -12.58
C LYS A 195 -28.55 5.68 -12.62
N TYR A 196 -27.72 4.68 -12.90
CA TYR A 196 -26.27 4.78 -12.81
C TYR A 196 -25.62 4.34 -14.12
N ASP A 197 -24.46 4.92 -14.44
CA ASP A 197 -23.66 4.44 -15.55
C ASP A 197 -22.79 3.26 -15.11
N ILE A 198 -23.21 2.05 -15.52
CA ILE A 198 -22.51 0.78 -15.24
C ILE A 198 -21.75 0.24 -16.44
N GLY A 199 -21.46 1.11 -17.41
CA GLY A 199 -20.78 0.77 -18.65
C GLY A 199 -21.73 0.32 -19.76
N VAL A 200 -21.32 0.58 -21.00
CA VAL A 200 -22.16 0.41 -22.21
C VAL A 200 -22.73 -1.01 -22.34
N GLU A 201 -21.90 -2.04 -22.22
CA GLU A 201 -22.33 -3.44 -22.36
C GLU A 201 -23.33 -3.84 -21.26
N THR A 202 -23.09 -3.44 -20.01
CA THR A 202 -23.98 -3.75 -18.89
C THR A 202 -25.30 -3.00 -18.99
N ASN A 203 -25.27 -1.72 -19.38
CA ASN A 203 -26.46 -0.90 -19.63
C ASN A 203 -27.33 -1.49 -20.75
N GLN A 204 -26.72 -2.03 -21.81
CA GLN A 204 -27.45 -2.72 -22.89
C GLN A 204 -28.22 -3.92 -22.35
N ILE A 205 -27.57 -4.78 -21.55
CA ILE A 205 -28.23 -5.94 -20.92
C ILE A 205 -29.38 -5.50 -20.02
N VAL A 206 -29.18 -4.45 -19.21
CA VAL A 206 -30.23 -3.89 -18.35
C VAL A 206 -31.44 -3.41 -19.17
N ASN A 207 -31.21 -2.70 -20.26
CA ASN A 207 -32.28 -2.19 -21.12
C ASN A 207 -33.03 -3.33 -21.84
N GLU A 208 -32.33 -4.34 -22.33
CA GLU A 208 -32.96 -5.52 -22.95
C GLU A 208 -33.86 -6.27 -21.96
N LEU A 209 -33.38 -6.47 -20.73
CA LEU A 209 -34.16 -7.09 -19.66
C LEU A 209 -35.36 -6.24 -19.23
N ASP A 210 -35.20 -4.92 -19.14
CA ASP A 210 -36.27 -3.99 -18.76
C ASP A 210 -37.41 -3.97 -19.80
N LEU A 211 -37.07 -3.99 -21.09
CA LEU A 211 -38.06 -4.10 -22.18
C LEU A 211 -38.88 -5.38 -22.08
N MET A 212 -38.27 -6.51 -21.70
CA MET A 212 -39.00 -7.76 -21.48
C MET A 212 -39.87 -7.71 -20.22
N LEU A 213 -39.44 -6.98 -19.19
CA LEU A 213 -40.23 -6.79 -17.97
C LEU A 213 -41.50 -5.96 -18.23
N GLU A 214 -41.54 -5.12 -19.28
CA GLU A 214 -42.77 -4.42 -19.66
C GLU A 214 -43.90 -5.36 -20.04
N LEU A 215 -43.60 -6.60 -20.46
CA LEU A 215 -44.60 -7.62 -20.72
C LEU A 215 -45.42 -7.96 -19.47
N THR A 216 -44.88 -7.78 -18.26
CA THR A 216 -45.59 -8.06 -17.00
C THR A 216 -46.46 -6.90 -16.53
N LYS A 217 -46.48 -5.75 -17.24
CA LYS A 217 -47.38 -4.65 -16.91
C LYS A 217 -48.80 -5.03 -17.32
N GLU A 218 -49.74 -4.92 -16.39
CA GLU A 218 -51.15 -5.13 -16.67
C GLU A 218 -51.67 -3.92 -17.44
N ASP A 219 -52.24 -4.16 -18.63
CA ASP A 219 -53.10 -3.19 -19.28
C ASP A 219 -54.37 -3.10 -18.42
N SER A 220 -54.79 -1.88 -18.07
CA SER A 220 -56.03 -1.66 -17.33
C SER A 220 -57.23 -1.93 -18.25
N SER A 221 -57.47 -3.21 -18.57
CA SER A 221 -58.70 -3.65 -19.23
C SER A 221 -59.85 -3.58 -18.23
N PHE A 222 -61.04 -3.30 -18.76
CA PHE A 222 -62.28 -3.26 -18.01
C PHE A 222 -62.66 -4.68 -17.59
N MET A 223 -62.60 -4.99 -16.30
CA MET A 223 -63.08 -6.27 -15.77
C MET A 223 -64.54 -6.15 -15.34
N LEU A 224 -65.40 -7.07 -15.82
CA LEU A 224 -66.69 -7.32 -15.18
C LEU A 224 -66.44 -8.01 -13.83
N ASP A 225 -66.63 -7.28 -12.73
CA ASP A 225 -66.70 -7.86 -11.39
C ASP A 225 -68.15 -7.84 -10.85
N ARG A 226 -68.41 -8.65 -9.81
CA ARG A 226 -69.75 -8.77 -9.23
C ARG A 226 -70.29 -7.42 -8.75
N ASP A 227 -69.45 -6.66 -8.05
CA ASP A 227 -69.82 -5.34 -7.50
C ASP A 227 -70.22 -4.34 -8.60
N PHE A 228 -69.55 -4.38 -9.76
CA PHE A 228 -69.87 -3.56 -10.92
C PHE A 228 -71.21 -3.95 -11.52
N VAL A 229 -71.46 -5.24 -11.68
CA VAL A 229 -72.72 -5.76 -12.23
C VAL A 229 -73.88 -5.43 -11.29
N GLU A 230 -73.74 -5.67 -9.99
CA GLU A 230 -74.75 -5.36 -8.98
C GLU A 230 -75.09 -3.86 -8.99
N LYS A 231 -74.09 -2.97 -9.00
CA LYS A 231 -74.31 -1.52 -9.13
C LYS A 231 -75.07 -1.15 -10.39
N LYS A 232 -74.76 -1.78 -11.52
CA LYS A 232 -75.46 -1.53 -12.79
C LYS A 232 -76.88 -2.08 -12.78
N VAL A 233 -77.13 -3.21 -12.16
CA VAL A 233 -78.48 -3.75 -11.96
C VAL A 233 -79.30 -2.84 -11.05
N ASP A 234 -78.71 -2.31 -9.98
CA ASP A 234 -79.36 -1.32 -9.11
C ASP A 234 -79.69 -0.01 -9.86
N GLU A 235 -78.76 0.50 -10.69
CA GLU A 235 -79.02 1.65 -11.57
C GLU A 235 -80.20 1.37 -12.52
N ILE A 236 -80.21 0.21 -13.18
CA ILE A 236 -81.31 -0.20 -14.07
C ILE A 236 -82.62 -0.25 -13.30
N ASN A 237 -82.65 -0.91 -12.15
CA ASN A 237 -83.86 -1.07 -11.34
C ASN A 237 -84.39 0.27 -10.81
N ASN A 238 -83.50 1.19 -10.41
CA ASN A 238 -83.87 2.53 -9.99
C ASN A 238 -84.47 3.33 -11.16
N ASN A 239 -83.84 3.28 -12.34
CA ASN A 239 -84.34 3.96 -13.55
C ASN A 239 -85.68 3.41 -14.02
N VAL A 240 -85.83 2.08 -14.02
CA VAL A 240 -87.09 1.40 -14.36
C VAL A 240 -88.17 1.76 -13.34
N SER A 241 -87.86 1.77 -12.04
CA SER A 241 -88.81 2.18 -10.99
C SER A 241 -89.30 3.63 -11.14
N LEU A 242 -88.40 4.56 -11.49
CA LEU A 242 -88.75 5.95 -11.77
C LEU A 242 -89.70 6.07 -12.97
N LYS A 243 -89.38 5.41 -14.08
CA LYS A 243 -90.24 5.44 -15.28
C LYS A 243 -91.58 4.73 -15.08
N LEU A 244 -91.64 3.69 -14.24
CA LEU A 244 -92.87 2.99 -13.90
C LEU A 244 -93.82 3.86 -13.05
N LYS A 245 -93.32 4.79 -12.23
CA LYS A 245 -94.16 5.71 -11.45
C LYS A 245 -94.98 6.66 -12.34
N ASP A 246 -94.44 7.02 -13.50
CA ASP A 246 -95.10 7.87 -14.50
C ASP A 246 -95.96 7.06 -15.49
N PHE A 247 -95.97 5.73 -15.37
CA PHE A 247 -96.59 4.83 -16.32
C PHE A 247 -98.06 4.51 -15.92
N MET A 248 -99.03 5.03 -16.67
CA MET A 248 -100.44 4.63 -16.52
C MET A 248 -100.67 3.27 -17.17
N ILE A 249 -100.67 2.20 -16.36
CA ILE A 249 -100.99 0.85 -16.83
C ILE A 249 -102.49 0.76 -17.12
N SER A 250 -102.88 0.33 -18.32
CA SER A 250 -104.29 0.06 -18.63
C SER A 250 -104.80 -1.12 -17.78
N GLY A 251 -106.09 -1.11 -17.40
CA GLY A 251 -106.67 -2.19 -16.58
C GLY A 251 -106.50 -3.59 -17.20
N GLU A 252 -106.37 -3.67 -18.53
CA GLU A 252 -106.13 -4.90 -19.30
C GLU A 252 -104.69 -5.41 -19.15
N SER A 253 -103.69 -4.52 -19.18
CA SER A 253 -102.27 -4.85 -18.97
C SER A 253 -101.98 -5.24 -17.51
N LEU A 254 -102.69 -4.65 -16.54
CA LEU A 254 -102.61 -5.06 -15.12
C LEU A 254 -103.17 -6.49 -14.93
N PHE A 255 -104.26 -6.81 -15.65
CA PHE A 255 -104.87 -8.13 -15.61
C PHE A 255 -103.98 -9.21 -16.25
N GLN A 256 -103.22 -8.89 -17.32
CA GLN A 256 -102.22 -9.80 -17.91
C GLN A 256 -101.07 -10.13 -16.94
N LEU A 257 -100.61 -9.12 -16.20
CA LEU A 257 -99.58 -9.27 -15.16
C LEU A 257 -100.04 -10.20 -14.03
N MET A 258 -101.28 -10.03 -13.55
CA MET A 258 -101.85 -10.84 -12.46
C MET A 258 -102.31 -12.24 -12.88
N SER A 259 -102.72 -12.45 -14.13
CA SER A 259 -103.32 -13.73 -14.58
C SER A 259 -102.35 -14.69 -15.27
N LYS A 260 -101.30 -14.18 -15.94
CA LYS A 260 -100.38 -14.99 -16.74
C LYS A 260 -98.93 -14.92 -16.30
N ASN A 261 -98.59 -14.14 -15.26
CA ASN A 261 -97.20 -13.83 -14.87
C ASN A 261 -96.36 -13.33 -16.06
N GLN A 262 -96.98 -12.65 -17.04
CA GLN A 262 -96.30 -12.11 -18.22
C GLN A 262 -96.15 -10.60 -18.10
N ILE A 263 -94.92 -10.12 -18.27
CA ILE A 263 -94.59 -8.69 -18.28
C ILE A 263 -95.21 -8.04 -19.53
N PRO A 264 -95.98 -6.94 -19.41
CA PRO A 264 -96.51 -6.20 -20.55
C PRO A 264 -95.39 -5.81 -21.52
N LYS A 265 -95.68 -5.85 -22.83
CA LYS A 265 -94.68 -5.61 -23.88
C LYS A 265 -93.99 -4.25 -23.73
N GLU A 266 -94.73 -3.25 -23.28
CA GLU A 266 -94.27 -1.87 -23.10
C GLU A 266 -93.27 -1.74 -21.93
N ILE A 267 -93.49 -2.49 -20.85
CA ILE A 267 -92.56 -2.53 -19.72
C ILE A 267 -91.32 -3.34 -20.08
N ASN A 268 -91.49 -4.43 -20.83
CA ASN A 268 -90.37 -5.23 -21.31
C ASN A 268 -89.45 -4.41 -22.25
N SER A 269 -90.02 -3.62 -23.17
CA SER A 269 -89.21 -2.70 -24.00
C SER A 269 -88.45 -1.66 -23.18
N MET A 270 -89.05 -1.14 -22.10
CA MET A 270 -88.40 -0.17 -21.23
C MET A 270 -87.21 -0.77 -20.47
N ILE A 271 -87.33 -2.01 -19.99
CA ILE A 271 -86.23 -2.72 -19.33
C ILE A 271 -85.10 -3.00 -20.34
N ILE A 272 -85.44 -3.49 -21.54
CA ILE A 272 -84.47 -3.78 -22.60
C ILE A 272 -83.67 -2.52 -22.99
N GLU A 273 -84.31 -1.35 -23.09
CA GLU A 273 -83.62 -0.09 -23.37
C GLU A 273 -82.63 0.31 -22.27
N GLU A 274 -82.98 0.12 -20.99
CA GLU A 274 -82.08 0.43 -19.87
C GLU A 274 -80.92 -0.57 -19.78
N VAL A 275 -81.17 -1.85 -20.04
CA VAL A 275 -80.11 -2.87 -20.14
C VAL A 275 -79.13 -2.53 -21.27
N GLN A 276 -79.61 -2.14 -22.45
CA GLN A 276 -78.73 -1.73 -23.57
C GLN A 276 -77.84 -0.53 -23.21
N LYS A 277 -78.35 0.44 -22.44
CA LYS A 277 -77.56 1.59 -21.99
C LYS A 277 -76.49 1.20 -20.97
N SER A 278 -76.73 0.16 -20.18
CA SER A 278 -75.79 -0.30 -19.15
C SER A 278 -74.53 -0.96 -19.72
N LYS A 279 -74.56 -1.40 -20.98
CA LYS A 279 -73.52 -2.22 -21.64
C LYS A 279 -73.29 -3.58 -20.99
N LEU A 280 -74.18 -4.05 -20.12
CA LEU A 280 -74.14 -5.42 -19.62
C LEU A 280 -74.61 -6.38 -20.73
N PRO A 281 -73.99 -7.58 -20.83
CA PRO A 281 -74.54 -8.66 -21.64
C PRO A 281 -75.97 -9.00 -21.20
N PHE A 282 -76.85 -9.30 -22.14
CA PHE A 282 -78.24 -9.64 -21.81
C PHE A 282 -78.33 -10.98 -21.07
N GLU A 283 -77.39 -11.88 -21.37
CA GLU A 283 -77.33 -13.26 -20.89
C GLU A 283 -77.05 -13.34 -19.38
N VAL A 284 -76.37 -12.33 -18.80
CA VAL A 284 -76.06 -12.30 -17.36
C VAL A 284 -77.21 -11.77 -16.50
N LEU A 285 -78.35 -11.42 -17.12
CA LEU A 285 -79.49 -10.80 -16.46
C LEU A 285 -80.77 -11.63 -16.59
N ASN A 286 -81.43 -11.85 -15.46
CA ASN A 286 -82.80 -12.32 -15.39
C ASN A 286 -83.76 -11.13 -15.57
N ILE A 287 -84.33 -11.00 -16.77
CA ILE A 287 -85.27 -9.92 -17.11
C ILE A 287 -86.57 -10.09 -16.32
N GLY A 288 -86.77 -9.22 -15.34
CA GLY A 288 -87.90 -9.22 -14.42
C GLY A 288 -88.16 -7.84 -13.82
N ILE A 289 -89.11 -7.76 -12.88
CA ILE A 289 -89.33 -6.56 -12.05
C ILE A 289 -89.25 -7.02 -10.58
N PRO A 290 -88.11 -6.83 -9.88
CA PRO A 290 -86.88 -6.19 -10.36
C PRO A 290 -86.08 -7.08 -11.34
N VAL A 291 -85.19 -6.46 -12.13
CA VAL A 291 -84.14 -7.14 -12.88
C VAL A 291 -83.16 -7.73 -11.86
N THR A 292 -82.80 -8.99 -12.03
CA THR A 292 -81.86 -9.70 -11.14
C THR A 292 -80.71 -10.27 -11.95
N VAL A 293 -79.60 -10.58 -11.28
CA VAL A 293 -78.43 -11.21 -11.90
C VAL A 293 -78.69 -12.70 -12.08
N ASP A 294 -78.32 -13.28 -13.23
CA ASP A 294 -78.16 -14.73 -13.35
C ASP A 294 -76.73 -15.09 -12.91
N GLU A 295 -76.58 -15.61 -11.70
CA GLU A 295 -75.27 -15.96 -11.13
C GLU A 295 -74.53 -17.01 -11.97
N GLY A 296 -75.26 -17.95 -12.60
CA GLY A 296 -74.65 -19.00 -13.41
C GLY A 296 -74.09 -18.47 -14.72
N GLU A 297 -74.82 -17.60 -15.41
CA GLU A 297 -74.34 -16.95 -16.63
C GLU A 297 -73.32 -15.86 -16.34
N LEU A 298 -73.43 -15.13 -15.22
CA LEU A 298 -72.41 -14.17 -14.78
C LEU A 298 -71.07 -14.88 -14.51
N GLU A 299 -71.07 -16.01 -13.81
CA GLU A 299 -69.84 -16.79 -13.60
C GLU A 299 -69.23 -17.29 -14.91
N LYS A 300 -70.06 -17.73 -15.87
CA LYS A 300 -69.58 -18.13 -17.21
C LYS A 300 -68.98 -16.96 -17.98
N GLU A 301 -69.62 -15.79 -17.95
CA GLU A 301 -69.15 -14.61 -18.69
C GLU A 301 -67.86 -14.05 -18.09
N ILE A 302 -67.75 -13.98 -16.75
CA ILE A 302 -66.51 -13.61 -16.06
C ILE A 302 -65.39 -14.58 -16.45
N LYS A 303 -65.66 -15.90 -16.43
CA LYS A 303 -64.68 -16.90 -16.87
C LYS A 303 -64.28 -16.71 -18.33
N ARG A 304 -65.23 -16.43 -19.22
CA ARG A 304 -64.98 -16.21 -20.65
C ARG A 304 -64.11 -14.97 -20.90
N GLN A 305 -64.38 -13.87 -20.21
CA GLN A 305 -63.56 -12.66 -20.31
C GLN A 305 -62.15 -12.88 -19.77
N ASN A 306 -62.01 -13.49 -18.60
CA ASN A 306 -60.71 -13.84 -18.03
C ASN A 306 -59.92 -14.78 -18.96
N ALA A 307 -60.57 -15.81 -19.50
CA ALA A 307 -59.96 -16.72 -20.48
C ALA A 307 -59.47 -15.98 -21.75
N GLY A 308 -60.25 -15.00 -22.23
CA GLY A 308 -59.85 -14.14 -23.35
C GLY A 308 -58.60 -13.31 -23.03
N GLU A 309 -58.57 -12.65 -21.87
CA GLU A 309 -57.39 -11.88 -21.43
C GLU A 309 -56.15 -12.76 -21.23
N PHE A 310 -56.33 -13.93 -20.59
CA PHE A 310 -55.25 -14.89 -20.39
C PHE A 310 -54.73 -15.44 -21.72
N PHE A 311 -55.62 -15.72 -22.67
CA PHE A 311 -55.26 -16.12 -24.03
C PHE A 311 -54.46 -15.03 -24.75
N GLU A 312 -54.93 -13.78 -24.73
CA GLU A 312 -54.21 -12.65 -25.34
C GLU A 312 -52.82 -12.46 -24.75
N PHE A 313 -52.71 -12.53 -23.43
CA PHE A 313 -51.42 -12.46 -22.73
C PHE A 313 -50.51 -13.63 -23.10
N ALA A 314 -51.02 -14.86 -23.11
CA ALA A 314 -50.27 -16.05 -23.51
C ALA A 314 -49.79 -15.97 -24.97
N GLN A 315 -50.58 -15.40 -25.88
CA GLN A 315 -50.16 -15.12 -27.26
C GLN A 315 -49.06 -14.05 -27.30
N LYS A 316 -49.16 -13.00 -26.48
CA LYS A 316 -48.10 -11.98 -26.34
C LYS A 316 -46.78 -12.59 -25.86
N VAL A 317 -46.84 -13.49 -24.88
CA VAL A 317 -45.70 -14.27 -24.38
C VAL A 317 -45.11 -15.15 -25.48
N LYS A 318 -45.95 -15.90 -26.20
CA LYS A 318 -45.54 -16.75 -27.32
C LYS A 318 -44.87 -15.97 -28.44
N ASN A 319 -45.40 -14.80 -28.81
CA ASN A 319 -44.83 -13.92 -29.83
C ASN A 319 -43.44 -13.39 -29.45
N ASN A 320 -43.08 -13.40 -28.17
CA ASN A 320 -41.77 -13.00 -27.65
C ASN A 320 -40.90 -14.20 -27.24
N SER A 321 -41.23 -15.43 -27.67
CA SER A 321 -40.58 -16.66 -27.22
C SER A 321 -39.06 -16.66 -27.35
N SER A 322 -38.51 -16.19 -28.49
CA SER A 322 -37.06 -16.13 -28.71
C SER A 322 -36.36 -15.28 -27.66
N LYS A 323 -36.88 -14.07 -27.40
CA LYS A 323 -36.38 -13.14 -26.40
C LYS A 323 -36.49 -13.69 -24.97
N LEU A 324 -37.65 -14.26 -24.62
CA LEU A 324 -37.88 -14.79 -23.27
C LEU A 324 -36.92 -15.93 -22.92
N LYS A 325 -36.58 -16.80 -23.87
CA LYS A 325 -35.60 -17.87 -23.68
C LYS A 325 -34.19 -17.36 -23.37
N GLU A 326 -33.86 -16.13 -23.77
CA GLU A 326 -32.54 -15.54 -23.52
C GLU A 326 -32.40 -14.97 -22.09
N ILE A 327 -33.52 -14.72 -21.38
CA ILE A 327 -33.53 -14.11 -20.04
C ILE A 327 -32.54 -14.77 -19.07
N PRO A 328 -32.48 -16.11 -18.89
CA PRO A 328 -31.53 -16.72 -17.96
C PRO A 328 -30.07 -16.41 -18.31
N SER A 329 -29.74 -16.43 -19.60
CA SER A 329 -28.40 -16.12 -20.11
C SER A 329 -28.06 -14.65 -19.89
N LEU A 330 -29.00 -13.74 -20.17
CA LEU A 330 -28.84 -12.30 -19.95
C LEU A 330 -28.70 -11.96 -18.45
N LEU A 331 -29.51 -12.57 -17.58
CA LEU A 331 -29.39 -12.39 -16.12
C LEU A 331 -28.04 -12.91 -15.60
N LYS A 332 -27.55 -14.03 -16.13
CA LYS A 332 -26.22 -14.54 -15.77
C LYS A 332 -25.12 -13.59 -16.25
N LYS A 333 -25.19 -13.10 -17.50
CA LYS A 333 -24.26 -12.08 -18.02
C LYS A 333 -24.29 -10.81 -17.18
N LEU A 334 -25.49 -10.31 -16.81
CA LEU A 334 -25.65 -9.15 -15.95
C LEU A 334 -24.97 -9.38 -14.60
N SER A 335 -25.23 -10.51 -13.95
CA SER A 335 -24.59 -10.92 -12.70
C SER A 335 -23.06 -10.92 -12.80
N ASP A 336 -22.51 -11.51 -13.85
CA ASP A 336 -21.05 -11.56 -14.08
C ASP A 336 -20.48 -10.15 -14.29
N SER A 337 -21.16 -9.32 -15.10
CA SER A 337 -20.78 -7.93 -15.36
C SER A 337 -20.85 -7.05 -14.11
N LEU A 338 -21.79 -7.29 -13.20
CA LEU A 338 -21.88 -6.55 -11.93
C LEU A 338 -20.70 -6.84 -10.99
N LEU A 339 -20.22 -8.09 -10.92
CA LEU A 339 -19.00 -8.42 -10.17
C LEU A 339 -17.77 -7.75 -10.79
N LEU A 340 -17.65 -7.79 -12.13
CA LEU A 340 -16.55 -7.12 -12.83
C LEU A 340 -16.60 -5.61 -12.62
N PHE A 341 -17.78 -5.01 -12.69
CA PHE A 341 -17.98 -3.59 -12.44
C PHE A 341 -17.59 -3.22 -11.00
N ASP A 342 -18.05 -3.97 -10.00
CA ASP A 342 -17.66 -3.75 -8.60
C ASP A 342 -16.15 -3.84 -8.39
N PHE A 343 -15.49 -4.81 -9.03
CA PHE A 343 -14.04 -4.95 -8.99
C PHE A 343 -13.34 -3.73 -9.61
N ILE A 344 -13.71 -3.35 -10.83
CA ILE A 344 -13.08 -2.23 -11.55
C ILE A 344 -13.30 -0.92 -10.79
N SER A 345 -14.53 -0.64 -10.34
CA SER A 345 -14.83 0.58 -9.58
C SER A 345 -14.16 0.60 -8.21
N GLY A 346 -14.11 -0.53 -7.50
CA GLY A 346 -13.42 -0.61 -6.21
C GLY A 346 -11.90 -0.44 -6.34
N ILE A 347 -11.29 -1.01 -7.38
CA ILE A 347 -9.89 -0.77 -7.72
C ILE A 347 -9.69 0.70 -8.11
N SER A 348 -10.52 1.27 -8.98
CA SER A 348 -10.45 2.69 -9.37
C SER A 348 -10.49 3.65 -8.19
N LYS A 349 -11.27 3.32 -7.14
CA LYS A 349 -11.30 4.07 -5.87
C LYS A 349 -9.98 4.01 -5.11
N PHE A 350 -9.39 2.82 -5.03
CA PHE A 350 -8.08 2.59 -4.40
C PHE A 350 -6.95 3.31 -5.13
N LEU A 351 -7.02 3.38 -6.47
CA LEU A 351 -5.97 3.99 -7.27
C LEU A 351 -5.97 5.53 -7.16
N GLU A 352 -4.78 6.10 -7.03
CA GLU A 352 -4.53 7.53 -6.94
C GLU A 352 -3.55 7.97 -8.04
N ASN A 353 -3.69 9.22 -8.51
CA ASN A 353 -2.87 9.75 -9.61
C ASN A 353 -1.38 9.86 -9.25
N GLU A 354 -1.05 9.95 -7.95
CA GLU A 354 0.34 10.00 -7.47
C GLU A 354 1.03 8.63 -7.46
N MET A 355 0.29 7.54 -7.64
CA MET A 355 0.86 6.19 -7.62
C MET A 355 1.59 5.90 -8.95
N ILE A 356 2.75 5.25 -8.85
CA ILE A 356 3.65 4.92 -9.93
C ILE A 356 3.72 3.39 -10.08
N PHE A 357 3.74 2.92 -11.32
CA PHE A 357 3.91 1.49 -11.59
C PHE A 357 5.36 1.06 -11.37
N PRO A 358 5.59 -0.04 -10.63
CA PRO A 358 6.93 -0.49 -10.30
C PRO A 358 7.69 -0.99 -11.54
N GLU A 359 8.99 -0.70 -11.60
CA GLU A 359 9.91 -1.26 -12.59
C GLU A 359 10.41 -2.62 -12.11
N ILE A 360 10.32 -3.64 -12.96
CA ILE A 360 10.91 -4.94 -12.65
C ILE A 360 12.41 -4.88 -12.91
N SER A 361 13.20 -5.18 -11.88
CA SER A 361 14.66 -5.26 -11.95
C SER A 361 15.10 -6.73 -11.85
N GLU A 362 16.35 -7.03 -12.24
CA GLU A 362 16.91 -8.37 -12.00
C GLU A 362 17.57 -8.46 -10.62
N ASN A 363 18.28 -7.42 -10.20
CA ASN A 363 19.25 -7.50 -9.10
C ASN A 363 19.10 -6.43 -8.02
N GLU A 364 18.09 -5.56 -8.11
CA GLU A 364 17.98 -4.36 -7.27
C GLU A 364 16.58 -4.19 -6.67
N LEU A 365 16.49 -4.22 -5.34
CA LEU A 365 15.31 -3.75 -4.62
C LEU A 365 15.56 -2.29 -4.26
N LEU A 366 14.95 -1.35 -4.97
CA LEU A 366 15.03 0.08 -4.68
C LEU A 366 13.64 0.63 -4.41
N VAL A 367 13.50 1.34 -3.30
CA VAL A 367 12.28 2.00 -2.85
C VAL A 367 12.64 3.45 -2.61
N THR A 368 11.99 4.38 -3.29
CA THR A 368 12.22 5.82 -3.13
C THR A 368 10.92 6.53 -2.82
N ASN A 369 10.87 7.21 -1.67
CA ASN A 369 9.70 7.98 -1.20
C ASN A 369 8.37 7.20 -1.19
N SER A 370 8.41 5.91 -0.87
CA SER A 370 7.22 5.06 -0.83
C SER A 370 6.39 5.26 0.44
N LYS A 371 5.06 5.20 0.33
CA LYS A 371 4.11 5.31 1.45
C LYS A 371 3.43 3.96 1.72
N ASN A 372 3.39 3.56 3.00
CA ASN A 372 2.70 2.34 3.43
C ASN A 372 1.18 2.60 3.52
N ILE A 373 0.37 1.82 2.78
CA ILE A 373 -1.09 2.03 2.71
C ILE A 373 -1.83 1.50 3.95
N LEU A 374 -1.16 0.69 4.78
CA LEU A 374 -1.75 0.11 5.98
C LEU A 374 -1.63 1.03 7.21
N ILE A 375 -0.98 2.19 7.07
CA ILE A 375 -0.74 3.14 8.15
C ILE A 375 -1.50 4.44 7.88
N GLU A 376 -2.09 5.02 8.93
CA GLU A 376 -2.68 6.35 8.87
C GLU A 376 -1.58 7.43 8.84
N ASN A 377 -1.68 8.36 7.88
CA ASN A 377 -0.70 9.45 7.67
C ASN A 377 0.75 8.95 7.56
N PRO A 378 1.07 8.08 6.59
CA PRO A 378 2.39 7.47 6.46
C PRO A 378 3.46 8.50 6.08
N LYS A 379 4.60 8.49 6.76
CA LYS A 379 5.80 9.19 6.28
C LYS A 379 6.42 8.39 5.12
N PRO A 380 6.80 9.04 4.01
CA PRO A 380 7.46 8.35 2.90
C PRO A 380 8.82 7.82 3.32
N ILE A 381 9.16 6.63 2.82
CA ILE A 381 10.42 5.95 3.11
C ILE A 381 11.23 5.67 1.85
N SER A 382 12.56 5.73 1.97
CA SER A 382 13.52 5.34 0.95
C SER A 382 14.44 4.26 1.51
N PHE A 383 14.59 3.16 0.79
CA PHE A 383 15.38 2.00 1.19
C PHE A 383 15.78 1.18 -0.04
N GLY A 384 16.95 0.54 -0.01
CA GLY A 384 17.27 -0.39 -1.09
C GLY A 384 18.45 -1.33 -0.85
N LEU A 385 18.44 -2.43 -1.61
CA LEU A 385 19.45 -3.47 -1.68
C LEU A 385 19.83 -3.71 -3.14
N ASN A 386 21.10 -4.00 -3.41
CA ASN A 386 21.63 -4.19 -4.77
C ASN A 386 22.74 -5.26 -4.76
N GLU A 387 23.48 -5.39 -5.87
CA GLU A 387 24.59 -6.36 -5.97
C GLU A 387 25.73 -6.13 -4.99
N THR A 388 25.95 -4.87 -4.60
CA THR A 388 26.97 -4.48 -3.62
C THR A 388 26.50 -4.80 -2.20
N TYR A 389 25.25 -4.48 -1.88
CA TYR A 389 24.65 -4.68 -0.57
C TYR A 389 23.38 -5.53 -0.69
N LYS A 390 23.52 -6.85 -0.55
CA LYS A 390 22.41 -7.82 -0.56
C LYS A 390 21.74 -7.99 0.80
N CYS A 391 22.40 -7.54 1.87
CA CYS A 391 21.85 -7.57 3.23
C CYS A 391 21.88 -6.20 3.89
N SER A 392 20.78 -5.87 4.56
CA SER A 392 20.69 -4.76 5.52
C SER A 392 20.41 -5.29 6.92
N ILE A 393 21.26 -4.91 7.87
CA ILE A 393 21.03 -5.07 9.31
C ILE A 393 20.41 -3.76 9.81
N LEU A 394 19.08 -3.75 10.01
CA LEU A 394 18.34 -2.61 10.48
C LEU A 394 18.43 -2.50 12.01
N THR A 395 19.01 -1.41 12.47
CA THR A 395 19.26 -1.10 13.88
C THR A 395 18.49 0.15 14.29
N GLY A 396 18.27 0.33 15.60
CA GLY A 396 17.58 1.52 16.12
C GLY A 396 16.53 1.18 17.19
N ALA A 397 15.82 2.20 17.68
CA ALA A 397 14.85 2.04 18.76
C ALA A 397 13.66 1.14 18.37
N ASN A 398 13.00 0.51 19.36
CA ASN A 398 11.80 -0.32 19.16
C ASN A 398 10.67 0.43 18.44
N SER A 399 10.51 1.73 18.74
CA SER A 399 9.52 2.61 18.10
C SER A 399 10.03 3.29 16.83
N GLY A 400 11.18 2.86 16.29
CA GLY A 400 11.80 3.45 15.10
C GLY A 400 11.04 3.19 13.79
N GLY A 401 10.26 2.11 13.73
CA GLY A 401 9.56 1.69 12.51
C GLY A 401 10.24 0.56 11.73
N LYS A 402 11.14 -0.21 12.38
CA LYS A 402 11.82 -1.38 11.78
C LYS A 402 10.83 -2.44 11.28
N THR A 403 9.93 -2.91 12.16
CA THR A 403 8.86 -3.86 11.80
C THR A 403 7.99 -3.31 10.66
N THR A 404 7.63 -2.03 10.76
CA THR A 404 6.82 -1.33 9.76
C THR A 404 7.48 -1.28 8.39
N LEU A 405 8.80 -1.07 8.33
CA LEU A 405 9.59 -1.13 7.11
C LEU A 405 9.55 -2.53 6.49
N LEU A 406 9.73 -3.59 7.30
CA LEU A 406 9.64 -4.98 6.81
C LEU A 406 8.25 -5.30 6.25
N GLU A 407 7.18 -4.95 6.97
CA GLU A 407 5.81 -5.13 6.48
C GLU A 407 5.54 -4.28 5.21
N HIS A 408 6.13 -3.10 5.10
CA HIS A 408 6.02 -2.25 3.92
C HIS A 408 6.70 -2.88 2.69
N ILE A 409 7.86 -3.52 2.85
CA ILE A 409 8.49 -4.29 1.75
C ILE A 409 7.57 -5.41 1.27
N ILE A 410 6.91 -6.13 2.18
CA ILE A 410 5.92 -7.18 1.82
C ILE A 410 4.72 -6.59 1.06
N GLN A 411 4.24 -5.42 1.47
CA GLN A 411 3.20 -4.68 0.75
C GLN A 411 3.66 -4.32 -0.67
N ILE A 412 4.86 -3.76 -0.81
CA ILE A 412 5.44 -3.38 -2.11
C ILE A 412 5.51 -4.60 -3.03
N ILE A 413 6.00 -5.73 -2.53
CA ILE A 413 6.08 -6.97 -3.30
C ILE A 413 4.69 -7.47 -3.70
N SER A 414 3.73 -7.45 -2.77
CA SER A 414 2.35 -7.90 -3.03
C SER A 414 1.71 -7.12 -4.17
N LEU A 415 1.81 -5.78 -4.14
CA LEU A 415 1.23 -4.92 -5.17
C LEU A 415 1.99 -5.01 -6.49
N SER A 416 3.31 -5.07 -6.44
CA SER A 416 4.17 -5.18 -7.63
C SER A 416 3.92 -6.47 -8.41
N GLN A 417 3.81 -7.60 -7.72
CA GLN A 417 3.49 -8.91 -8.34
C GLN A 417 2.07 -8.95 -8.94
N PHE A 418 1.15 -8.17 -8.40
CA PHE A 418 -0.19 -8.02 -8.97
C PHE A 418 -0.22 -7.07 -10.17
N GLY A 419 0.86 -6.31 -10.41
CA GLY A 419 0.91 -5.27 -11.43
C GLY A 419 0.18 -3.98 -11.01
N LEU A 420 -0.12 -3.82 -9.72
CA LEU A 420 -0.72 -2.61 -9.17
C LEU A 420 0.35 -1.53 -8.95
N PRO A 421 0.00 -0.24 -9.07
CA PRO A 421 0.91 0.85 -8.77
C PRO A 421 1.03 1.07 -7.26
N LEU A 422 2.07 1.82 -6.88
CA LEU A 422 2.49 2.09 -5.51
C LEU A 422 2.81 3.58 -5.36
N PHE A 423 2.79 4.12 -4.15
CA PHE A 423 3.37 5.44 -3.93
C PHE A 423 4.90 5.36 -4.03
N GLY A 424 5.53 6.36 -4.65
CA GLY A 424 6.99 6.42 -4.79
C GLY A 424 7.54 5.59 -5.95
N GLU A 425 8.82 5.76 -6.24
CA GLU A 425 9.51 5.02 -7.30
C GLU A 425 10.04 3.69 -6.77
N ILE A 426 9.68 2.61 -7.45
CA ILE A 426 10.01 1.24 -7.03
C ILE A 426 10.73 0.53 -8.17
N LYS A 427 11.90 -0.03 -7.88
CA LYS A 427 12.54 -1.07 -8.70
C LYS A 427 12.61 -2.35 -7.89
N ILE A 428 12.17 -3.47 -8.45
CA ILE A 428 12.03 -4.68 -7.63
C ILE A 428 12.31 -5.99 -8.39
N PRO A 429 13.06 -6.94 -7.79
CA PRO A 429 13.22 -8.27 -8.34
C PRO A 429 11.93 -9.10 -8.25
N LEU A 430 11.76 -10.04 -9.19
CA LEU A 430 10.70 -11.04 -9.11
C LEU A 430 11.05 -12.15 -8.13
N PHE A 431 10.78 -11.91 -6.85
CA PHE A 431 10.96 -12.90 -5.79
C PHE A 431 10.00 -14.08 -5.95
N SER A 432 10.53 -15.30 -5.88
CA SER A 432 9.76 -16.56 -5.85
C SER A 432 9.57 -17.12 -4.45
N GLU A 433 10.42 -16.71 -3.53
CA GLU A 433 10.53 -17.29 -2.19
C GLU A 433 10.70 -16.15 -1.18
N ILE A 434 9.67 -15.86 -0.39
CA ILE A 434 9.69 -14.79 0.62
C ILE A 434 9.41 -15.38 1.98
N TYR A 435 10.35 -15.17 2.89
CA TYR A 435 10.27 -15.61 4.27
C TYR A 435 10.24 -14.40 5.17
N TYR A 436 9.19 -14.25 5.97
CA TYR A 436 9.09 -13.21 7.00
C TYR A 436 8.94 -13.87 8.36
N PHE A 437 9.91 -13.62 9.24
CA PHE A 437 9.91 -14.05 10.63
C PHE A 437 9.59 -12.84 11.50
N ALA A 438 8.33 -12.71 11.89
CA ALA A 438 7.90 -11.64 12.77
C ALA A 438 8.33 -11.91 14.22
N LYS A 439 8.33 -10.86 15.04
CA LYS A 439 8.58 -10.96 16.48
C LYS A 439 7.62 -11.97 17.13
N ASN A 440 8.16 -12.98 17.82
CA ASN A 440 7.38 -13.98 18.55
C ASN A 440 6.57 -13.32 19.69
N LYS A 441 5.28 -13.07 19.50
CA LYS A 441 4.39 -12.42 20.49
C LYS A 441 3.98 -13.31 21.68
N GLY A 442 4.65 -14.43 21.94
CA GLY A 442 4.18 -15.38 22.95
C GLY A 442 5.13 -16.48 23.40
N SER A 443 6.45 -16.31 23.31
CA SER A 443 7.39 -17.34 23.78
C SER A 443 8.41 -16.78 24.76
N GLU A 444 8.04 -16.74 26.04
CA GLU A 444 8.94 -16.96 27.19
C GLU A 444 9.48 -18.42 27.23
N ASN A 445 9.38 -19.16 26.12
CA ASN A 445 9.81 -20.55 26.04
C ASN A 445 11.30 -20.63 25.73
N LYS A 446 12.04 -21.35 26.59
CA LYS A 446 13.37 -21.89 26.35
C LYS A 446 13.38 -22.64 25.00
N GLY A 447 13.78 -21.98 23.90
CA GLY A 447 13.78 -22.57 22.54
C GLY A 447 13.35 -21.66 21.38
N ALA A 448 13.00 -20.39 21.60
CA ALA A 448 12.59 -19.47 20.52
C ALA A 448 13.70 -19.29 19.45
N PHE A 449 14.96 -19.14 19.89
CA PHE A 449 16.12 -19.01 19.00
C PHE A 449 16.38 -20.30 18.19
N GLU A 450 16.29 -21.47 18.84
CA GLU A 450 16.41 -22.77 18.17
C GLU A 450 15.29 -22.96 17.14
N THR A 451 14.06 -22.56 17.46
CA THR A 451 12.92 -22.61 16.55
C THR A 451 13.17 -21.77 15.30
N LEU A 452 13.72 -20.56 15.46
CA LEU A 452 14.07 -19.71 14.34
C LEU A 452 15.16 -20.35 13.46
N LEU A 453 16.24 -20.89 14.05
CA LEU A 453 17.29 -21.56 13.28
C LEU A 453 16.74 -22.79 12.51
N ASN A 454 15.84 -23.56 13.13
CA ASN A 454 15.13 -24.66 12.49
C ASN A 454 14.16 -24.22 11.38
N GLN A 455 13.64 -23.00 11.45
CA GLN A 455 12.84 -22.40 10.38
C GLN A 455 13.74 -21.89 9.24
N MET A 456 14.84 -21.23 9.59
CA MET A 456 15.84 -20.75 8.62
C MET A 456 16.49 -21.90 7.86
N SER A 457 16.73 -23.06 8.49
CA SER A 457 17.31 -24.23 7.82
C SER A 457 16.42 -24.81 6.71
N LYS A 458 15.12 -24.49 6.72
CA LYS A 458 14.13 -24.95 5.72
C LYS A 458 13.98 -23.98 4.55
N ILE A 459 14.65 -22.83 4.58
CA ILE A 459 14.62 -21.84 3.50
C ILE A 459 15.27 -22.44 2.26
N LYS A 460 14.62 -22.29 1.11
CA LYS A 460 15.22 -22.58 -0.20
C LYS A 460 16.03 -21.35 -0.65
N PRO A 461 17.37 -21.40 -0.64
CA PRO A 461 18.19 -20.24 -0.99
C PRO A 461 18.30 -20.03 -2.50
N GLY A 462 18.46 -18.77 -2.92
CA GLY A 462 18.69 -18.37 -4.31
C GLY A 462 18.57 -16.86 -4.52
N ASP A 463 18.90 -16.39 -5.71
CA ASP A 463 18.83 -14.99 -6.14
C ASP A 463 17.41 -14.38 -6.11
N LYS A 464 16.39 -15.22 -6.25
CA LYS A 464 14.97 -14.85 -6.12
C LYS A 464 14.38 -15.06 -4.72
N THR A 465 15.24 -15.17 -3.70
CA THR A 465 14.82 -15.38 -2.30
C THR A 465 15.03 -14.13 -1.47
N LEU A 466 13.97 -13.68 -0.78
CA LEU A 466 14.01 -12.59 0.18
C LEU A 466 13.73 -13.12 1.59
N ILE A 467 14.60 -12.78 2.54
CA ILE A 467 14.48 -13.13 3.94
C ILE A 467 14.32 -11.84 4.75
N LEU A 468 13.20 -11.72 5.45
CA LEU A 468 12.88 -10.63 6.35
C LEU A 468 12.81 -11.20 7.76
N ALA A 469 13.57 -10.65 8.70
CA ALA A 469 13.58 -11.14 10.07
C ALA A 469 13.54 -9.98 11.05
N ASP A 470 12.71 -10.10 12.09
CA ASP A 470 12.42 -9.04 13.04
C ASP A 470 12.68 -9.50 14.48
N GLU A 471 13.64 -8.85 15.16
CA GLU A 471 14.05 -9.08 16.55
C GLU A 471 14.39 -10.56 16.87
N ILE A 472 15.44 -11.06 16.24
CA ILE A 472 15.93 -12.44 16.31
C ILE A 472 16.46 -12.85 17.72
N GLU A 473 16.78 -11.88 18.57
CA GLU A 473 17.71 -12.03 19.71
C GLU A 473 17.09 -12.36 21.08
N SER A 474 15.78 -12.58 21.20
CA SER A 474 15.06 -12.45 22.48
C SER A 474 15.42 -13.42 23.63
N VAL A 475 16.39 -14.36 23.49
CA VAL A 475 16.66 -15.41 24.52
C VAL A 475 18.15 -15.80 24.68
N THR A 476 19.13 -15.02 24.21
CA THR A 476 20.56 -15.47 24.18
C THR A 476 21.58 -14.40 24.58
N GLU A 477 22.79 -14.81 24.97
CA GLU A 477 23.91 -13.89 25.23
C GLU A 477 24.23 -13.05 23.97
N PRO A 478 24.19 -11.70 24.04
CA PRO A 478 24.30 -10.82 22.88
C PRO A 478 25.49 -11.11 21.97
N GLY A 479 26.67 -11.36 22.55
CA GLY A 479 27.89 -11.60 21.78
C GLY A 479 27.89 -12.92 20.99
N VAL A 480 27.28 -13.99 21.53
CA VAL A 480 27.15 -15.28 20.82
C VAL A 480 26.06 -15.17 19.77
N ALA A 481 24.94 -14.54 20.11
CA ALA A 481 23.83 -14.30 19.21
C ALA A 481 24.24 -13.51 17.96
N GLY A 482 25.01 -12.42 18.14
CA GLY A 482 25.54 -11.64 17.02
C GLY A 482 26.40 -12.47 16.07
N LYS A 483 27.28 -13.34 16.59
CA LYS A 483 28.09 -14.25 15.76
C LYS A 483 27.25 -15.25 14.96
N ILE A 484 26.22 -15.82 15.58
CA ILE A 484 25.33 -16.79 14.91
C ILE A 484 24.53 -16.09 13.81
N ILE A 485 24.02 -14.88 14.07
CA ILE A 485 23.33 -14.07 13.07
C ILE A 485 24.28 -13.73 11.92
N SER A 486 25.49 -13.25 12.19
CA SER A 486 26.50 -12.99 11.15
C SER A 486 26.78 -14.23 10.29
N ALA A 487 26.98 -15.39 10.90
CA ALA A 487 27.22 -16.65 10.17
C ALA A 487 26.01 -17.07 9.33
N THR A 488 24.80 -16.84 9.83
CA THR A 488 23.56 -17.13 9.10
C THR A 488 23.37 -16.19 7.91
N VAL A 489 23.64 -14.89 8.11
CA VAL A 489 23.60 -13.88 7.04
C VAL A 489 24.62 -14.22 5.95
N ASP A 490 25.87 -14.53 6.33
CA ASP A 490 26.92 -14.95 5.41
C ASP A 490 26.50 -16.18 4.57
N TYR A 491 25.90 -17.19 5.20
CA TYR A 491 25.40 -18.38 4.50
C TYR A 491 24.41 -18.05 3.37
N PHE A 492 23.48 -17.13 3.59
CA PHE A 492 22.46 -16.78 2.60
C PHE A 492 22.96 -15.78 1.56
N ILE A 493 23.81 -14.81 1.93
CA ILE A 493 24.44 -13.88 0.98
C ILE A 493 25.31 -14.63 -0.03
N ASN A 494 26.10 -15.61 0.43
CA ASN A 494 26.92 -16.45 -0.45
C ASN A 494 26.09 -17.28 -1.44
N ARG A 495 24.78 -17.39 -1.22
CA ARG A 495 23.80 -18.02 -2.13
C ARG A 495 22.91 -17.00 -2.83
N LYS A 496 23.37 -15.75 -2.91
CA LYS A 496 22.74 -14.62 -3.61
C LYS A 496 21.37 -14.18 -3.07
N CYS A 497 20.98 -14.60 -1.86
CA CYS A 497 19.70 -14.18 -1.28
C CYS A 497 19.72 -12.69 -0.92
N PHE A 498 18.54 -12.07 -0.86
CA PHE A 498 18.33 -10.76 -0.27
C PHE A 498 17.90 -10.91 1.19
N LEU A 499 18.45 -10.07 2.07
CA LEU A 499 18.17 -10.14 3.51
C LEU A 499 17.91 -8.76 4.09
N ILE A 500 16.88 -8.64 4.91
CA ILE A 500 16.67 -7.48 5.78
C ILE A 500 16.42 -8.01 7.20
N VAL A 501 17.35 -7.72 8.10
CA VAL A 501 17.35 -8.23 9.48
C VAL A 501 17.24 -7.05 10.43
N ALA A 502 16.09 -6.89 11.08
CA ALA A 502 15.90 -5.92 12.15
C ALA A 502 16.34 -6.51 13.49
N THR A 503 17.26 -5.85 14.18
CA THR A 503 17.83 -6.34 15.45
C THR A 503 18.41 -5.21 16.30
N HIS A 504 18.47 -5.44 17.61
CA HIS A 504 19.20 -4.61 18.58
C HIS A 504 20.68 -4.98 18.71
N LEU A 505 21.11 -6.10 18.12
CA LEU A 505 22.49 -6.61 18.19
C LEU A 505 23.42 -6.00 17.14
N GLY A 506 23.14 -4.77 16.70
CA GLY A 506 23.92 -4.10 15.65
C GLY A 506 25.41 -3.99 15.98
N HIS A 507 25.73 -3.66 17.24
CA HIS A 507 27.12 -3.56 17.74
C HIS A 507 27.85 -4.89 17.73
N GLU A 508 27.17 -5.99 18.08
CA GLU A 508 27.73 -7.33 18.12
C GLU A 508 27.95 -7.89 16.73
N ILE A 509 27.02 -7.64 15.80
CA ILE A 509 27.11 -8.04 14.39
C ILE A 509 28.21 -7.22 13.69
N GLN A 510 28.35 -5.93 14.01
CA GLN A 510 29.35 -5.05 13.40
C GLN A 510 30.76 -5.63 13.45
N LYS A 511 31.11 -6.29 14.57
CA LYS A 511 32.42 -6.91 14.81
C LYS A 511 32.77 -8.03 13.81
N ASN A 512 31.76 -8.67 13.22
CA ASN A 512 31.92 -9.74 12.23
C ASN A 512 30.89 -9.57 11.13
N THR A 513 30.86 -8.39 10.50
CA THR A 513 29.90 -8.10 9.44
C THR A 513 30.26 -8.89 8.18
N PRO A 514 29.36 -9.73 7.65
CA PRO A 514 29.63 -10.47 6.41
C PRO A 514 29.81 -9.53 5.20
N GLU A 515 30.55 -9.98 4.18
CA GLU A 515 30.65 -9.24 2.92
C GLU A 515 29.26 -8.96 2.32
N LYS A 516 29.12 -7.86 1.58
CA LYS A 516 27.84 -7.38 1.01
C LYS A 516 26.72 -7.12 2.02
N THR A 517 27.07 -6.94 3.29
CA THR A 517 26.15 -6.53 4.36
C THR A 517 26.37 -5.08 4.72
N ARG A 518 25.26 -4.35 4.92
CA ARG A 518 25.24 -2.97 5.38
C ARG A 518 24.52 -2.90 6.71
N ILE A 519 25.00 -2.10 7.65
CA ILE A 519 24.26 -1.79 8.88
C ILE A 519 23.55 -0.46 8.68
N ASP A 520 22.23 -0.46 8.80
CA ASP A 520 21.37 0.69 8.57
C ASP A 520 20.71 1.13 9.87
N GLY A 521 20.61 2.43 10.09
CA GLY A 521 20.25 2.99 11.39
C GLY A 521 18.99 3.83 11.32
N ILE A 522 18.00 3.53 12.16
CA ILE A 522 16.82 4.38 12.36
C ILE A 522 16.93 5.05 13.74
N GLU A 523 17.26 6.34 13.74
CA GLU A 523 17.49 7.12 14.96
C GLU A 523 16.32 8.07 15.27
N ALA A 524 16.08 8.25 16.56
CA ALA A 524 15.22 9.31 17.05
C ALA A 524 15.98 10.63 17.09
N LYS A 525 15.41 11.69 16.51
CA LYS A 525 15.98 13.04 16.50
C LYS A 525 15.70 13.82 17.78
N GLY A 526 14.69 13.43 18.57
CA GLY A 526 14.35 14.09 19.84
C GLY A 526 12.91 13.88 20.28
N LEU A 527 12.40 14.80 21.09
CA LEU A 527 10.99 14.91 21.47
C LEU A 527 10.38 16.21 20.92
N ASP A 528 9.12 16.19 20.52
CA ASP A 528 8.38 17.40 20.15
C ASP A 528 7.81 18.14 21.39
N ALA A 529 7.07 19.22 21.14
CA ALA A 529 6.48 20.05 22.19
C ALA A 529 5.46 19.29 23.07
N ASP A 530 4.87 18.21 22.54
CA ASP A 530 3.92 17.34 23.24
C ASP A 530 4.61 16.09 23.83
N PHE A 531 5.95 16.08 23.86
CA PHE A 531 6.80 14.98 24.33
C PHE A 531 6.64 13.68 23.53
N ASN A 532 6.19 13.75 22.27
CA ASN A 532 6.22 12.62 21.37
C ASN A 532 7.58 12.48 20.71
N LEU A 533 7.97 11.23 20.45
CA LEU A 533 9.29 10.92 19.96
C LEU A 533 9.37 11.25 18.47
N ILE A 534 10.24 12.19 18.12
CA ILE A 534 10.52 12.58 16.74
C ILE A 534 11.47 11.55 16.15
N VAL A 535 10.92 10.61 15.39
CA VAL A 535 11.70 9.65 14.62
C VAL A 535 11.76 10.08 13.17
N ASP A 536 12.96 10.06 12.59
CA ASP A 536 13.10 9.95 11.15
C ASP A 536 13.03 8.46 10.80
N HIS A 537 11.91 8.06 10.19
CA HIS A 537 11.66 6.66 9.88
C HIS A 537 12.46 6.18 8.66
N ASN A 538 13.20 7.08 7.99
CA ASN A 538 14.13 6.70 6.94
C ASN A 538 15.42 6.13 7.55
N PRO A 539 15.81 4.90 7.19
CA PRO A 539 17.10 4.36 7.61
C PRO A 539 18.24 5.19 7.02
N VAL A 540 19.18 5.60 7.88
CA VAL A 540 20.46 6.16 7.45
C VAL A 540 21.35 4.99 7.03
N LEU A 541 21.67 4.92 5.74
CA LEU A 541 22.36 3.78 5.16
C LEU A 541 23.82 3.70 5.62
N GLY A 542 24.29 2.53 6.01
CA GLY A 542 25.69 2.31 6.41
C GLY A 542 26.05 2.89 7.79
N ARG A 543 25.06 3.37 8.56
CA ARG A 543 25.25 3.90 9.90
C ARG A 543 24.55 3.04 10.94
N LEU A 544 25.29 2.64 11.96
CA LEU A 544 24.72 1.99 13.15
C LEU A 544 23.92 3.01 13.96
N ALA A 545 22.65 2.72 14.23
CA ALA A 545 21.84 3.54 15.12
C ALA A 545 22.04 3.13 16.58
N HIS A 546 22.15 4.13 17.45
CA HIS A 546 22.11 3.90 18.89
C HIS A 546 20.65 3.87 19.36
N SER A 547 20.33 2.93 20.25
CA SER A 547 19.09 3.03 21.02
C SER A 547 19.20 4.26 21.91
N THR A 548 18.17 5.11 21.92
CA THR A 548 18.10 6.34 22.74
C THR A 548 17.12 6.17 23.90
N PRO A 549 17.39 5.26 24.87
CA PRO A 549 16.52 5.05 26.03
C PRO A 549 16.37 6.33 26.86
N GLU A 550 17.33 7.25 26.78
CA GLU A 550 17.31 8.54 27.45
C GLU A 550 16.10 9.38 27.00
N LEU A 551 15.71 9.32 25.72
CA LEU A 551 14.55 10.05 25.21
C LEU A 551 13.22 9.48 25.74
N ILE A 552 13.16 8.16 25.97
CA ILE A 552 11.99 7.51 26.56
C ILE A 552 11.88 7.93 28.03
N VAL A 553 12.99 7.90 28.76
CA VAL A 553 13.05 8.34 30.16
C VAL A 553 12.74 9.84 30.28
N GLU A 554 13.22 10.66 29.35
CA GLU A 554 12.92 12.09 29.29
C GLU A 554 11.43 12.35 29.01
N LYS A 555 10.82 11.59 28.09
CA LYS A 555 9.38 11.63 27.85
C LYS A 555 8.60 11.34 29.13
N LEU A 556 8.88 10.20 29.78
CA LEU A 556 8.19 9.77 31.00
C LEU A 556 8.39 10.76 32.17
N ALA A 557 9.60 11.32 32.29
CA ALA A 557 9.90 12.35 33.29
C ALA A 557 9.10 13.64 33.07
N ASN A 558 8.89 14.03 31.80
CA ASN A 558 8.15 15.24 31.45
C ASN A 558 6.62 15.04 31.49
N SER A 559 6.13 13.87 31.09
CA SER A 559 4.70 13.57 31.02
C SER A 559 4.11 13.18 32.38
N GLU A 560 4.74 12.23 33.08
CA GLU A 560 4.20 11.69 34.34
C GLU A 560 4.72 12.42 35.57
N LYS A 561 5.89 13.06 35.47
CA LYS A 561 6.52 13.89 36.51
C LYS A 561 6.65 13.20 37.87
N THR A 562 6.75 11.88 37.91
CA THR A 562 7.00 11.14 39.14
C THR A 562 8.45 11.32 39.58
N GLU A 563 8.68 11.25 40.89
CA GLU A 563 10.03 11.35 41.46
C GLU A 563 11.01 10.32 40.86
N TYR A 564 10.52 9.09 40.60
CA TYR A 564 11.28 8.02 39.97
C TYR A 564 11.78 8.38 38.57
N PHE A 565 10.90 8.84 37.67
CA PHE A 565 11.31 9.18 36.30
C PHE A 565 12.16 10.44 36.24
N ILE A 566 11.89 11.44 37.09
CA ILE A 566 12.73 12.63 37.21
C ILE A 566 14.14 12.25 37.71
N HIS A 567 14.23 11.37 38.70
CA HIS A 567 15.51 10.86 39.20
C HIS A 567 16.30 10.09 38.14
N LEU A 568 15.65 9.19 37.40
CA LEU A 568 16.24 8.46 36.27
C LEU A 568 16.74 9.41 35.18
N ASN A 569 15.92 10.38 34.75
CA ASN A 569 16.31 11.36 33.73
C ASN A 569 17.51 12.20 34.18
N ASN A 570 17.51 12.68 35.42
CA ASN A 570 18.63 13.43 35.98
C ASN A 570 19.91 12.59 36.11
N SER A 571 19.78 11.29 36.37
CA SER A 571 20.93 10.37 36.46
C SER A 571 21.54 10.10 35.09
N LEU A 572 20.72 9.83 34.07
CA LEU A 572 21.18 9.68 32.68
C LEU A 572 21.80 10.97 32.12
N LYS A 573 21.22 12.14 32.46
CA LYS A 573 21.79 13.45 32.10
C LYS A 573 23.11 13.75 32.80
N LYS A 574 23.36 13.22 34.01
CA LYS A 574 24.64 13.35 34.72
C LYS A 574 25.77 12.56 34.04
N GLU A 575 25.49 11.39 33.47
CA GLU A 575 26.47 10.64 32.66
C GLU A 575 26.82 11.39 31.37
N THR A 576 25.84 11.95 30.66
CA THR A 576 26.10 12.78 29.46
C THR A 576 26.78 14.11 29.79
N ALA A 577 26.52 14.70 30.95
CA ALA A 577 27.24 15.88 31.44
C ALA A 577 28.67 15.56 31.91
N SER A 578 28.94 14.34 32.39
CA SER A 578 30.28 13.85 32.70
C SER A 578 31.13 13.69 31.42
N ILE A 579 30.51 13.26 30.32
CA ILE A 579 31.12 13.20 28.98
C ILE A 579 31.46 14.62 28.47
N LYS A 580 30.57 15.61 28.67
CA LYS A 580 30.82 17.03 28.33
C LYS A 580 31.81 17.77 29.25
N LYS A 581 32.30 17.15 30.33
CA LYS A 581 33.24 17.77 31.29
C LYS A 581 34.71 17.43 31.05
N LYS A 582 35.03 16.54 30.10
CA LYS A 582 36.43 16.30 29.71
C LYS A 582 36.98 17.52 28.99
N GLU A 583 38.09 18.05 29.48
CA GLU A 583 38.86 19.06 28.74
C GLU A 583 39.43 18.42 27.47
N ILE A 584 39.18 19.02 26.30
CA ILE A 584 39.77 18.61 25.03
C ILE A 584 40.27 19.87 24.34
N ALA A 585 41.59 19.94 24.11
CA ALA A 585 42.22 21.10 23.50
C ALA A 585 42.11 21.08 21.97
N LEU A 586 41.81 22.23 21.37
CA LEU A 586 41.86 22.44 19.93
C LEU A 586 43.11 23.24 19.56
N VAL A 587 44.04 22.61 18.86
CA VAL A 587 45.35 23.14 18.49
C VAL A 587 45.33 23.57 17.02
N TYR A 588 45.29 24.88 16.79
CA TYR A 588 45.36 25.45 15.45
C TYR A 588 46.81 25.69 15.04
N LEU A 589 47.24 25.06 13.95
CA LEU A 589 48.51 25.34 13.29
C LEU A 589 48.33 26.53 12.35
N VAL A 590 48.81 27.70 12.76
CA VAL A 590 48.65 28.93 11.98
C VAL A 590 49.93 29.23 11.23
N ALA A 591 49.94 28.92 9.93
CA ALA A 591 51.08 29.20 9.07
C ALA A 591 50.99 30.59 8.43
N GLY A 592 51.97 31.44 8.76
CA GLY A 592 52.55 32.47 7.87
C GLY A 592 51.67 33.56 7.25
N ILE A 593 52.33 34.61 6.78
CA ILE A 593 51.73 35.67 5.98
C ILE A 593 51.72 35.24 4.51
N SER A 594 50.59 35.39 3.81
CA SER A 594 50.49 35.00 2.39
C SER A 594 50.87 36.15 1.46
N SER A 595 51.78 35.87 0.52
CA SER A 595 52.10 36.79 -0.58
C SER A 595 50.95 36.97 -1.56
N ARG A 596 50.10 35.94 -1.75
CA ARG A 596 48.92 35.97 -2.63
C ARG A 596 47.76 36.80 -2.07
N PHE A 597 47.70 36.97 -0.75
CA PHE A 597 46.70 37.82 -0.07
C PHE A 597 47.27 39.20 0.34
N GLY A 598 48.25 39.70 -0.41
CA GLY A 598 48.79 41.06 -0.23
C GLY A 598 49.49 41.30 1.11
N GLY A 599 50.15 40.28 1.67
CA GLY A 599 50.85 40.42 2.95
C GLY A 599 49.95 40.30 4.19
N LYS A 600 48.74 39.76 4.04
CA LYS A 600 47.81 39.49 5.15
C LYS A 600 47.90 38.03 5.65
N VAL A 601 47.52 37.83 6.90
CA VAL A 601 47.38 36.51 7.54
C VAL A 601 46.25 35.73 6.86
N LYS A 602 46.53 34.54 6.33
CA LYS A 602 45.55 33.73 5.56
C LYS A 602 44.32 33.34 6.40
N ALA A 603 44.54 33.00 7.67
CA ALA A 603 43.48 32.68 8.64
C ALA A 603 42.45 33.82 8.86
N PHE A 604 42.82 35.07 8.57
CA PHE A 604 41.96 36.24 8.70
C PHE A 604 41.18 36.59 7.41
N ALA A 605 41.20 35.71 6.41
CA ALA A 605 40.35 35.86 5.24
C ALA A 605 38.87 35.84 5.68
N LYS A 606 38.10 36.84 5.25
CA LYS A 606 36.67 36.94 5.57
C LYS A 606 35.87 36.04 4.64
N ILE A 607 34.99 35.21 5.21
CA ILE A 607 34.22 34.21 4.47
C ILE A 607 32.73 34.19 4.80
N GLY A 608 32.32 34.76 5.94
CA GLY A 608 30.94 34.70 6.41
C GLY A 608 30.08 35.91 6.03
N PRO A 609 28.74 35.78 6.08
CA PRO A 609 27.80 36.85 5.74
C PRO A 609 27.89 38.07 6.68
N ASN A 610 28.45 37.90 7.89
CA ASN A 610 28.69 39.01 8.83
C ASN A 610 30.17 39.43 8.86
N GLY A 611 30.98 38.94 7.91
CA GLY A 611 32.40 39.26 7.82
C GLY A 611 33.30 38.47 8.77
N GLU A 612 32.85 37.32 9.26
CA GLU A 612 33.64 36.38 10.07
C GLU A 612 34.89 35.93 9.30
N THR A 613 36.02 35.82 10.01
CA THR A 613 37.24 35.23 9.45
C THR A 613 37.15 33.71 9.38
N LEU A 614 37.97 33.10 8.52
CA LEU A 614 38.02 31.66 8.31
C LEU A 614 38.23 30.90 9.63
N ILE A 615 39.14 31.38 10.47
CA ILE A 615 39.43 30.75 11.75
C ILE A 615 38.32 30.97 12.79
N GLU A 616 37.65 32.13 12.80
CA GLU A 616 36.47 32.36 13.66
C GLU A 616 35.31 31.43 13.29
N TYR A 617 35.08 31.21 12.01
CA TYR A 617 34.07 30.26 11.56
C TYR A 617 34.39 28.84 12.04
N SER A 618 35.63 28.38 11.85
CA SER A 618 36.08 27.06 12.31
C SER A 618 35.96 26.92 13.84
N MET A 619 36.40 27.92 14.60
CA MET A 619 36.30 27.93 16.06
C MET A 619 34.84 27.79 16.51
N ASN A 620 33.92 28.59 15.95
CA ASN A 620 32.51 28.54 16.32
C ASN A 620 31.90 27.14 16.09
N GLN A 621 32.30 26.44 15.02
CA GLN A 621 31.88 25.05 14.81
C GLN A 621 32.43 24.12 15.89
N ALA A 622 33.68 24.28 16.29
CA ALA A 622 34.27 23.50 17.36
C ALA A 622 33.65 23.78 18.74
N LEU A 623 33.32 25.04 19.05
CA LEU A 623 32.68 25.38 20.34
C LEU A 623 31.33 24.70 20.49
N LYS A 624 30.54 24.67 19.41
CA LYS A 624 29.26 23.92 19.40
C LYS A 624 29.45 22.41 19.60
N ALA A 625 30.56 21.86 19.12
CA ALA A 625 30.90 20.45 19.30
C ALA A 625 31.33 20.11 20.74
N GLY A 626 31.67 21.10 21.57
CA GLY A 626 31.97 20.92 22.99
C GLY A 626 33.44 21.15 23.39
N PHE A 627 34.29 21.57 22.45
CA PHE A 627 35.68 21.95 22.77
C PHE A 627 35.71 23.13 23.74
N ASN A 628 36.63 23.08 24.71
CA ASN A 628 36.66 24.02 25.83
C ASN A 628 38.06 24.59 26.13
N LYS A 629 39.04 24.35 25.27
CA LYS A 629 40.36 25.00 25.29
C LYS A 629 40.88 25.17 23.87
N ILE A 630 41.42 26.34 23.54
CA ILE A 630 42.01 26.62 22.22
C ILE A 630 43.48 26.99 22.39
N ILE A 631 44.33 26.44 21.53
CA ILE A 631 45.77 26.71 21.51
C ILE A 631 46.16 27.12 20.09
N PHE A 632 46.65 28.34 19.92
CA PHE A 632 47.21 28.79 18.65
C PHE A 632 48.71 28.55 18.61
N VAL A 633 49.18 27.77 17.64
CA VAL A 633 50.60 27.70 17.30
C VAL A 633 50.88 28.76 16.25
N VAL A 634 51.64 29.79 16.64
CA VAL A 634 51.90 30.99 15.83
C VAL A 634 53.39 31.24 15.70
N SER A 635 53.79 31.87 14.59
CA SER A 635 55.15 32.40 14.45
C SER A 635 55.28 33.76 15.15
N GLU A 636 56.51 34.16 15.46
CA GLU A 636 56.84 35.46 16.07
C GLU A 636 56.22 36.66 15.30
N GLN A 637 56.15 36.57 13.98
CA GLN A 637 55.64 37.65 13.11
C GLN A 637 54.14 37.89 13.24
N ILE A 638 53.35 36.86 13.56
CA ILE A 638 51.88 36.93 13.59
C ILE A 638 51.30 36.82 14.99
N HIS A 639 52.13 36.51 15.99
CA HIS A 639 51.73 36.35 17.38
C HIS A 639 50.99 37.57 17.94
N ASP A 640 51.52 38.78 17.74
CA ASP A 640 50.90 39.99 18.28
C ASP A 640 49.57 40.31 17.59
N LEU A 641 49.44 40.01 16.29
CA LEU A 641 48.19 40.16 15.54
C LEU A 641 47.10 39.22 16.09
N PHE A 642 47.46 37.98 16.39
CA PHE A 642 46.56 36.99 16.97
C PHE A 642 46.14 37.33 18.40
N LYS A 643 47.09 37.82 19.23
CA LYS A 643 46.79 38.31 20.57
C LYS A 643 45.88 39.54 20.55
N GLN A 644 46.10 40.48 19.64
CA GLN A 644 45.22 41.63 19.48
C GLN A 644 43.80 41.24 19.04
N ARG A 645 43.66 40.18 18.23
CA ARG A 645 42.36 39.74 17.72
C ARG A 645 41.55 38.91 18.73
N PHE A 646 42.18 37.96 19.41
CA PHE A 646 41.50 36.98 20.27
C PHE A 646 41.82 37.08 21.77
N ASN A 647 42.82 37.87 22.16
CA ASN A 647 43.24 38.05 23.55
C ASN A 647 43.44 36.73 24.30
N SER A 648 42.93 36.56 25.52
CA SER A 648 43.09 35.34 26.34
C SER A 648 41.86 34.44 26.33
N GLU A 649 40.78 34.84 25.65
CA GLU A 649 39.50 34.12 25.67
C GLU A 649 38.67 34.46 24.42
N TYR A 650 37.95 33.47 23.89
CA TYR A 650 36.93 33.66 22.85
C TYR A 650 35.64 32.95 23.25
N ASN A 651 34.55 33.72 23.37
CA ASN A 651 33.21 33.22 23.75
C ASN A 651 33.19 32.35 25.03
N GLY A 652 33.90 32.74 26.10
CA GLY A 652 33.92 31.96 27.36
C GLY A 652 35.01 30.89 27.43
N ILE A 653 35.81 30.72 26.37
CA ILE A 653 36.78 29.62 26.25
C ILE A 653 38.22 30.14 26.25
N PRO A 654 39.10 29.60 27.11
CA PRO A 654 40.48 30.06 27.23
C PRO A 654 41.27 29.81 25.94
N ILE A 655 42.06 30.83 25.57
CA ILE A 655 43.00 30.80 24.45
C ILE A 655 44.43 30.92 24.97
N GLU A 656 45.27 29.97 24.55
CA GLU A 656 46.70 30.01 24.81
C GLU A 656 47.49 30.08 23.50
N TYR A 657 48.73 30.57 23.57
CA TYR A 657 49.58 30.77 22.41
C TYR A 657 50.90 30.03 22.58
N ALA A 658 51.19 29.12 21.65
CA ALA A 658 52.49 28.49 21.48
C ALA A 658 53.28 29.22 20.40
N LEU A 659 54.49 29.67 20.72
CA LEU A 659 55.38 30.29 19.74
C LEU A 659 56.27 29.21 19.10
N GLN A 660 56.15 29.06 17.78
CA GLN A 660 57.04 28.21 17.01
C GLN A 660 58.31 28.98 16.62
N TYR A 661 59.42 28.67 17.30
CA TYR A 661 60.71 29.29 17.06
C TYR A 661 61.62 28.43 16.17
N TYR A 662 62.37 29.10 15.31
CA TYR A 662 63.51 28.52 14.60
C TYR A 662 64.59 29.57 14.40
N ASP A 663 65.85 29.14 14.39
CA ASP A 663 66.98 30.04 14.15
C ASP A 663 67.13 30.32 12.65
N LYS A 664 66.89 31.58 12.26
CA LYS A 664 66.99 32.05 10.86
C LYS A 664 68.42 31.98 10.30
N ASN A 665 69.43 31.96 11.16
CA ASN A 665 70.83 31.79 10.73
C ASN A 665 71.07 30.39 10.19
N PHE A 666 70.41 29.38 10.78
CA PHE A 666 70.56 27.97 10.42
C PHE A 666 69.45 27.46 9.49
N ARG A 667 68.30 28.15 9.39
CA ARG A 667 67.15 27.67 8.63
C ARG A 667 66.36 28.77 7.94
N ASP A 668 65.70 28.38 6.84
CA ASP A 668 64.85 29.29 6.06
C ASP A 668 63.37 29.18 6.49
N LYS A 669 63.01 28.05 7.13
CA LYS A 669 61.67 27.73 7.60
C LYS A 669 61.72 26.92 8.91
N PRO A 670 60.61 26.89 9.69
CA PRO A 670 60.46 25.97 10.82
C PRO A 670 60.70 24.50 10.43
N TRP A 671 60.82 23.62 11.42
CA TRP A 671 61.06 22.19 11.18
C TRP A 671 59.79 21.41 10.77
N GLY A 672 58.68 22.06 10.43
CA GLY A 672 57.44 21.42 9.97
C GLY A 672 56.31 21.40 11.01
N THR A 673 55.25 20.64 10.72
CA THR A 673 54.03 20.59 11.55
C THR A 673 54.22 19.79 12.83
N VAL A 674 55.13 18.80 12.87
CA VAL A 674 55.50 18.11 14.11
C VAL A 674 56.18 19.07 15.10
N ASP A 675 57.05 19.96 14.60
CA ASP A 675 57.72 21.00 15.39
C ASP A 675 56.72 22.03 15.95
N ALA A 676 55.66 22.33 15.20
CA ALA A 676 54.59 23.20 15.63
C ALA A 676 53.82 22.60 16.83
N ILE A 677 53.43 21.33 16.75
CA ILE A 677 52.77 20.62 17.87
C ILE A 677 53.70 20.50 19.08
N CYS A 678 54.98 20.18 18.86
CA CYS A 678 55.97 20.10 19.94
C CYS A 678 56.13 21.43 20.68
N SER A 679 56.00 22.56 19.97
CA SER A 679 56.05 23.91 20.58
C SER A 679 54.87 24.16 21.54
N ALA A 680 53.74 23.48 21.35
CA ALA A 680 52.55 23.56 22.20
C ALA A 680 52.50 22.51 23.32
N THR A 681 53.48 21.60 23.42
CA THR A 681 53.42 20.44 24.33
C THR A 681 53.19 20.81 25.79
N LYS A 682 53.73 21.94 26.26
CA LYS A 682 53.55 22.41 27.65
C LYS A 682 52.16 22.98 27.95
N LEU A 683 51.39 23.28 26.91
CA LEU A 683 50.06 23.88 26.99
C LEU A 683 48.95 22.83 26.82
N ILE A 684 49.30 21.65 26.29
CA ILE A 684 48.37 20.55 26.02
C ILE A 684 48.38 19.59 27.22
N ASP A 685 47.38 19.73 28.08
CA ASP A 685 47.26 18.90 29.29
C ASP A 685 46.28 17.74 29.18
N SER A 686 45.54 17.67 28.08
CA SER A 686 44.45 16.74 27.80
C SER A 686 44.55 16.13 26.40
N SER A 687 43.59 15.28 26.01
CA SER A 687 43.43 14.86 24.61
C SER A 687 43.17 16.09 23.74
N PHE A 688 43.60 16.05 22.49
CA PHE A 688 43.59 17.25 21.67
C PHE A 688 43.32 16.94 20.21
N VAL A 689 42.75 17.91 19.50
CA VAL A 689 42.63 17.90 18.05
C VAL A 689 43.59 18.93 17.48
N VAL A 690 44.41 18.55 16.51
CA VAL A 690 45.24 19.46 15.73
C VAL A 690 44.61 19.66 14.35
N CYS A 691 44.56 20.91 13.89
CA CYS A 691 44.06 21.25 12.56
C CYS A 691 44.75 22.51 12.02
N ASN A 692 44.58 22.77 10.73
CA ASN A 692 45.13 23.96 10.09
C ASN A 692 44.28 25.21 10.43
N GLY A 693 44.93 26.35 10.64
CA GLY A 693 44.25 27.63 10.88
C GLY A 693 43.71 28.31 9.63
N ASP A 694 44.02 27.77 8.44
CA ASP A 694 43.67 28.32 7.14
C ASP A 694 42.75 27.41 6.30
N ASP A 695 42.23 26.33 6.90
CA ASP A 695 41.21 25.43 6.34
C ASP A 695 39.87 25.51 7.12
N ILE A 696 38.76 25.15 6.45
CA ILE A 696 37.42 25.15 7.04
C ILE A 696 37.01 23.71 7.36
N TYR A 697 36.56 23.49 8.60
CA TYR A 697 36.02 22.21 9.06
C TYR A 697 34.58 22.41 9.55
N GLY A 698 33.70 21.47 9.22
CA GLY A 698 32.28 21.52 9.57
C GLY A 698 32.00 21.17 11.04
N GLU A 699 30.83 21.57 11.55
CA GLU A 699 30.36 21.28 12.92
C GLU A 699 30.43 19.79 13.25
N GLU A 700 29.97 18.97 12.33
CA GLU A 700 29.90 17.54 12.49
C GLU A 700 31.29 16.86 12.49
N THR A 701 32.26 17.39 11.72
CA THR A 701 33.67 16.94 11.81
C THR A 701 34.18 17.08 13.25
N PHE A 702 33.94 18.24 13.86
CA PHE A 702 34.34 18.49 15.24
C PHE A 702 33.56 17.63 16.25
N LYS A 703 32.24 17.45 16.08
CA LYS A 703 31.43 16.57 16.95
C LYS A 703 31.93 15.13 16.92
N ILE A 704 32.23 14.61 15.73
CA ILE A 704 32.73 13.25 15.54
C ILE A 704 34.06 13.07 16.28
N LEU A 705 35.02 13.98 16.11
CA LEU A 705 36.32 13.89 16.77
C LEU A 705 36.22 14.10 18.30
N PHE A 706 35.39 15.04 18.75
CA PHE A 706 35.13 15.29 20.16
C PHE A 706 34.52 14.06 20.85
N ASN A 707 33.48 13.49 20.24
CA ASN A 707 32.84 12.26 20.73
C ASN A 707 33.84 11.10 20.71
N HIS A 708 34.65 10.99 19.66
CA HIS A 708 35.64 9.93 19.55
C HIS A 708 36.64 9.98 20.71
N LEU A 709 37.30 11.11 20.93
CA LEU A 709 38.28 11.28 22.03
C LEU A 709 37.64 11.11 23.41
N THR A 710 36.34 11.39 23.54
CA THR A 710 35.63 11.28 24.80
C THR A 710 35.27 9.83 25.13
N LEU A 711 34.72 9.11 24.15
CA LEU A 711 34.20 7.73 24.28
C LEU A 711 35.31 6.69 24.14
N TYR A 712 36.23 6.91 23.21
CA TYR A 712 37.30 5.99 22.86
C TYR A 712 38.65 6.60 23.27
N GLN A 713 39.46 5.85 24.00
CA GLN A 713 40.81 6.28 24.44
C GLN A 713 41.84 6.07 23.32
N THR A 714 41.44 6.31 22.08
CA THR A 714 42.20 6.11 20.84
C THR A 714 42.33 7.42 20.08
N SER A 715 43.29 7.49 19.15
CA SER A 715 43.46 8.61 18.23
C SER A 715 42.52 8.45 17.02
N ALA A 716 42.31 9.50 16.22
CA ALA A 716 41.43 9.43 15.04
C ALA A 716 41.72 10.56 14.03
N SER A 717 41.22 10.42 12.81
CA SER A 717 41.24 11.46 11.79
C SER A 717 40.01 11.30 10.93
N VAL A 718 39.52 12.42 10.40
CA VAL A 718 38.42 12.40 9.43
C VAL A 718 39.01 12.24 8.04
N GLY A 719 38.41 11.34 7.25
CA GLY A 719 38.71 11.17 5.83
C GLY A 719 37.58 11.72 4.98
N TYR A 720 37.93 12.59 4.05
CA TYR A 720 37.03 13.18 3.07
C TYR A 720 37.23 12.49 1.72
N ASN A 721 36.18 12.38 0.92
CA ASN A 721 36.35 11.97 -0.47
C ASN A 721 37.23 12.99 -1.20
N LEU A 722 38.16 12.49 -1.99
CA LEU A 722 39.17 13.30 -2.64
C LEU A 722 38.53 14.38 -3.53
N VAL A 723 37.55 14.04 -4.37
CA VAL A 723 36.96 15.01 -5.32
C VAL A 723 36.23 16.15 -4.61
N ASP A 724 35.64 15.91 -3.44
CA ASP A 724 34.85 16.90 -2.70
C ASP A 724 35.73 18.00 -2.09
N VAL A 725 37.00 17.70 -1.81
CA VAL A 725 37.95 18.64 -1.18
C VAL A 725 38.98 19.22 -2.15
N LEU A 726 38.88 18.88 -3.44
CA LEU A 726 39.69 19.50 -4.49
C LEU A 726 39.01 20.80 -4.94
N PRO A 727 39.75 21.92 -5.04
CA PRO A 727 39.17 23.17 -5.51
C PRO A 727 38.80 23.09 -7.00
N ASP A 728 37.82 23.89 -7.42
CA ASP A 728 37.44 24.03 -8.84
C ASP A 728 38.56 24.65 -9.67
N PHE A 729 39.41 25.48 -9.05
CA PHE A 729 40.55 26.12 -9.71
C PHE A 729 41.82 26.03 -8.85
N GLY A 730 42.93 25.67 -9.48
CA GLY A 730 44.25 25.57 -8.85
C GLY A 730 44.57 24.17 -8.30
N THR A 731 45.64 24.08 -7.52
CA THR A 731 46.14 22.83 -6.94
C THR A 731 46.27 22.93 -5.42
N VAL A 732 46.15 21.79 -4.73
CA VAL A 732 46.28 21.64 -3.27
C VAL A 732 47.14 20.44 -2.91
N ASN A 733 47.64 20.39 -1.67
CA ASN A 733 48.29 19.21 -1.13
C ASN A 733 47.29 18.44 -0.24
N ARG A 734 47.28 17.12 -0.31
CA ARG A 734 46.37 16.25 0.46
C ARG A 734 47.11 15.00 0.92
N GLY A 735 46.90 14.61 2.17
CA GLY A 735 47.33 13.31 2.69
C GLY A 735 46.31 12.25 2.30
N ILE A 736 46.62 11.36 1.37
CA ILE A 736 45.74 10.26 0.96
C ILE A 736 45.87 9.10 1.96
N PHE A 737 44.74 8.55 2.40
CA PHE A 737 44.67 7.41 3.29
C PHE A 737 44.66 6.09 2.52
N GLU A 738 45.45 5.14 3.01
CA GLU A 738 45.22 3.73 2.79
C GLU A 738 44.62 3.17 4.08
N ILE A 739 43.45 2.53 4.00
CA ILE A 739 42.77 1.91 5.15
C ILE A 739 42.82 0.38 5.03
N ASP A 740 42.80 -0.31 6.17
CA ASP A 740 42.68 -1.77 6.20
C ASP A 740 41.21 -2.24 6.25
N SER A 741 41.00 -3.56 6.32
CA SER A 741 39.68 -4.19 6.36
C SER A 741 38.89 -3.90 7.64
N GLU A 742 39.51 -3.35 8.68
CA GLU A 742 38.87 -2.92 9.93
C GLU A 742 38.62 -1.40 9.95
N HIS A 743 38.83 -0.71 8.82
CA HIS A 743 38.72 0.75 8.66
C HIS A 743 39.73 1.56 9.51
N ASP A 744 40.83 0.94 9.95
CA ASP A 744 41.97 1.65 10.52
C ASP A 744 42.86 2.22 9.41
N VAL A 745 43.44 3.41 9.64
CA VAL A 745 44.44 3.99 8.72
C VAL A 745 45.72 3.15 8.77
N LYS A 746 46.06 2.52 7.63
CA LYS A 746 47.29 1.75 7.42
C LYS A 746 48.46 2.64 7.01
N SER A 747 48.21 3.62 6.15
CA SER A 747 49.24 4.58 5.72
C SER A 747 48.62 5.92 5.35
N ILE A 748 49.42 6.98 5.45
CA ILE A 748 49.09 8.33 4.98
C ILE A 748 50.20 8.78 4.04
N GLU A 749 49.87 9.11 2.80
CA GLU A 749 50.81 9.61 1.81
C GLU A 749 50.46 11.06 1.43
N GLU A 750 51.39 12.00 1.66
CA GLU A 750 51.20 13.39 1.28
C GLU A 750 51.44 13.58 -0.23
N ILE A 751 50.39 13.92 -0.96
CA ILE A 751 50.44 14.16 -2.41
C ILE A 751 50.38 15.65 -2.68
N PHE A 752 51.42 16.15 -3.36
CA PHE A 752 51.55 17.57 -3.71
C PHE A 752 50.83 17.91 -5.02
N GLU A 753 50.36 19.15 -5.15
CA GLU A 753 49.79 19.71 -6.39
C GLU A 753 48.68 18.85 -7.03
N LEU A 754 47.68 18.46 -6.26
CA LEU A 754 46.46 17.77 -6.72
C LEU A 754 45.39 18.76 -7.19
N SER A 755 44.69 18.42 -8.27
CA SER A 755 43.52 19.13 -8.81
C SER A 755 42.47 18.15 -9.34
N LYS A 756 41.25 18.65 -9.61
CA LYS A 756 40.18 17.86 -10.25
C LYS A 756 40.57 17.31 -11.63
N GLU A 757 41.60 17.87 -12.26
CA GLU A 757 42.07 17.47 -13.59
C GLU A 757 43.17 16.38 -13.54
N ASN A 758 43.92 16.27 -12.44
CA ASN A 758 45.12 15.41 -12.38
C ASN A 758 45.06 14.26 -11.36
N TYR A 759 44.05 14.20 -10.49
CA TYR A 759 43.98 13.17 -9.44
C TYR A 759 43.96 11.74 -10.01
N SER A 760 43.24 11.54 -11.12
CA SER A 760 43.19 10.25 -11.84
C SER A 760 44.52 9.88 -12.49
N GLN A 761 45.25 10.86 -13.02
CA GLN A 761 46.59 10.66 -13.59
C GLN A 761 47.63 10.28 -12.52
N LYS A 762 47.41 10.71 -11.27
CA LYS A 762 48.22 10.32 -10.11
C LYS A 762 47.79 8.99 -9.48
N GLY A 763 46.84 8.26 -10.09
CA GLY A 763 46.44 6.92 -9.69
C GLY A 763 45.32 6.85 -8.65
N PHE A 764 44.63 7.95 -8.37
CA PHE A 764 43.54 7.99 -7.38
C PHE A 764 42.17 8.03 -8.06
N ASN A 765 41.18 7.36 -7.45
CA ASN A 765 39.77 7.48 -7.87
C ASN A 765 39.06 8.60 -7.09
N GLU A 766 37.83 8.90 -7.48
CA GLU A 766 37.04 9.99 -6.89
C GLU A 766 36.71 9.81 -5.40
N PHE A 767 36.62 8.56 -4.95
CA PHE A 767 36.31 8.14 -3.59
C PHE A 767 37.55 7.84 -2.74
N ALA A 768 38.76 8.14 -3.25
CA ALA A 768 39.97 8.02 -2.47
C ALA A 768 39.83 8.89 -1.21
N LEU A 769 40.13 8.34 -0.04
CA LEU A 769 39.98 9.05 1.22
C LEU A 769 41.19 9.92 1.47
N CYS A 770 40.98 11.15 1.91
CA CYS A 770 42.07 12.07 2.19
C CYS A 770 41.86 12.87 3.47
N SER A 771 42.96 13.21 4.13
CA SER A 771 43.03 14.12 5.25
C SER A 771 43.19 15.55 4.77
N MET A 772 42.44 16.47 5.39
CA MET A 772 42.72 17.91 5.35
C MET A 772 43.59 18.33 6.54
N ASN A 773 44.57 17.50 6.93
CA ASN A 773 45.49 17.73 8.04
C ASN A 773 44.81 18.00 9.39
N ILE A 774 43.70 17.30 9.66
CA ILE A 774 43.01 17.31 10.96
C ILE A 774 43.19 15.97 11.67
N PHE A 775 43.75 15.99 12.88
CA PHE A 775 44.06 14.77 13.63
C PHE A 775 43.67 14.92 15.09
N ALA A 776 42.99 13.92 15.63
CA ALA A 776 42.64 13.80 17.05
C ALA A 776 43.62 12.84 17.73
N PHE A 777 44.27 13.32 18.78
CA PHE A 777 45.29 12.57 19.50
C PHE A 777 44.98 12.49 21.00
N GLN A 778 45.38 11.36 21.57
CA GLN A 778 45.53 11.24 23.02
C GLN A 778 46.85 11.91 23.45
N LYS A 779 46.90 12.45 24.68
CA LYS A 779 48.07 13.19 25.21
C LYS A 779 49.39 12.39 25.13
N ASN A 780 49.30 11.07 25.23
CA ASN A 780 50.46 10.16 25.19
C ASN A 780 51.20 10.13 23.83
N VAL A 781 50.66 10.75 22.78
CA VAL A 781 51.34 10.92 21.50
C VAL A 781 52.43 12.00 21.55
N LEU A 782 52.33 12.99 22.45
CA LEU A 782 53.26 14.14 22.51
C LEU A 782 54.74 13.74 22.74
N PRO A 783 55.07 12.80 23.65
CA PRO A 783 56.46 12.33 23.81
C PRO A 783 56.99 11.66 22.53
N LEU A 784 56.16 10.89 21.82
CA LEU A 784 56.55 10.21 20.58
C LEU A 784 56.88 11.21 19.47
N LEU A 785 56.04 12.23 19.29
CA LEU A 785 56.29 13.32 18.33
C LEU A 785 57.57 14.08 18.67
N SER A 786 57.85 14.30 19.96
CA SER A 786 59.08 14.94 20.42
C SER A 786 60.32 14.12 20.07
N GLU A 787 60.29 12.81 20.27
CA GLU A 787 61.40 11.91 19.89
C GLU A 787 61.63 11.89 18.38
N ILE A 788 60.56 11.82 17.58
CA ILE A 788 60.63 11.88 16.12
C ILE A 788 61.29 13.17 15.69
N LEU A 789 60.87 14.31 16.24
CA LEU A 789 61.42 15.60 15.90
C LEU A 789 62.91 15.71 16.22
N ILE A 790 63.35 15.19 17.38
CA ILE A 790 64.76 15.18 17.78
C ILE A 790 65.57 14.35 16.78
N LYS A 791 65.11 13.14 16.43
CA LYS A 791 65.78 12.27 15.44
C LYS A 791 65.81 12.94 14.06
N PHE A 792 64.70 13.54 13.63
CA PHE A 792 64.61 14.25 12.36
C PHE A 792 65.62 15.40 12.28
N LYS A 793 65.76 16.21 13.35
CA LYS A 793 66.72 17.33 13.44
C LYS A 793 68.17 16.86 13.40
N GLN A 794 68.47 15.66 13.93
CA GLN A 794 69.83 15.09 13.91
C GLN A 794 70.22 14.58 12.52
N ILE A 795 69.27 13.99 11.78
CA ILE A 795 69.52 13.35 10.49
C ILE A 795 69.51 14.38 9.34
N ASN A 796 68.59 15.34 9.38
CA ASN A 796 68.37 16.26 8.26
C ASN A 796 69.16 17.57 8.42
N LYS A 797 70.15 17.78 7.52
CA LYS A 797 70.98 19.01 7.49
C LYS A 797 70.49 20.08 6.52
N ASN A 798 69.47 19.79 5.70
CA ASN A 798 68.93 20.74 4.74
C ASN A 798 68.09 21.83 5.45
N ARG A 799 68.39 23.09 5.14
CA ARG A 799 67.75 24.31 5.70
C ARG A 799 66.25 24.41 5.39
N LYS A 800 65.75 23.60 4.46
CA LYS A 800 64.35 23.58 3.98
C LYS A 800 63.59 22.28 4.29
N SER A 801 64.22 21.25 4.86
CA SER A 801 63.51 19.99 5.17
C SER A 801 62.48 20.17 6.27
N GLU A 802 61.28 19.64 6.10
CA GLU A 802 60.16 19.76 7.04
C GLU A 802 59.75 18.37 7.55
N CYS A 803 59.58 18.26 8.87
CA CYS A 803 59.05 17.10 9.58
C CYS A 803 57.51 17.21 9.57
N LEU A 804 56.89 16.56 8.59
CA LEU A 804 55.46 16.65 8.32
C LEU A 804 54.68 15.60 9.13
N LEU A 805 53.66 16.05 9.83
CA LEU A 805 52.81 15.21 10.68
C LEU A 805 52.22 14.00 9.92
N PRO A 806 51.61 14.13 8.73
CA PRO A 806 51.05 12.96 8.02
C PRO A 806 52.10 11.87 7.76
N SER A 807 53.28 12.25 7.27
CA SER A 807 54.37 11.31 6.97
C SER A 807 54.88 10.61 8.23
N GLU A 808 55.05 11.35 9.32
CA GLU A 808 55.56 10.76 10.56
C GLU A 808 54.54 9.91 11.30
N ILE A 809 53.25 10.26 11.22
CA ILE A 809 52.17 9.39 11.70
C ILE A 809 52.11 8.10 10.89
N SER A 810 52.25 8.17 9.57
CA SER A 810 52.37 6.99 8.70
C SER A 810 53.57 6.11 9.08
N ASN A 811 54.72 6.72 9.39
CA ASN A 811 55.90 6.00 9.90
C ASN A 811 55.64 5.33 11.26
N LEU A 812 54.92 6.00 12.16
CA LEU A 812 54.55 5.47 13.48
C LEU A 812 53.61 4.28 13.37
N ILE A 813 52.62 4.34 12.48
CA ILE A 813 51.67 3.24 12.20
C ILE A 813 52.44 2.00 11.72
N ASN A 814 53.43 2.19 10.85
CA ASN A 814 54.17 1.09 10.21
C ASN A 814 55.26 0.44 11.10
N ASN A 815 55.83 1.15 12.09
CA ASN A 815 57.08 0.74 12.76
C ASN A 815 56.96 0.24 14.22
N ILE A 816 55.75 0.00 14.76
CA ILE A 816 55.57 -0.38 16.18
C ILE A 816 54.93 -1.78 16.36
N LYS A 817 55.41 -2.56 17.36
CA LYS A 817 54.86 -3.88 17.77
C LYS A 817 53.43 -3.77 18.38
N LYS A 818 52.66 -4.86 18.22
CA LYS A 818 51.21 -5.06 18.57
C LYS A 818 50.69 -4.46 19.90
N THR A 819 51.50 -4.18 20.91
CA THR A 819 51.05 -3.63 22.21
C THR A 819 50.86 -2.11 22.23
N CYS A 820 51.38 -1.37 21.25
CA CYS A 820 51.14 0.07 21.09
C CYS A 820 50.17 0.42 19.94
N LYS A 821 49.48 -0.59 19.37
CA LYS A 821 48.44 -0.41 18.35
C LYS A 821 47.21 0.36 18.91
N GLN A 822 46.91 0.20 20.20
CA GLN A 822 45.81 0.91 20.88
C GLN A 822 46.04 2.42 21.08
N ILE A 823 47.28 2.91 20.98
CA ILE A 823 47.60 4.34 21.21
C ILE A 823 47.42 5.16 19.92
N ILE A 824 47.51 4.50 18.76
CA ILE A 824 47.59 5.12 17.42
C ILE A 824 46.73 4.35 16.40
N SER A 825 45.63 3.71 16.81
CA SER A 825 44.54 3.50 15.84
C SER A 825 44.13 4.89 15.39
N LEU A 826 44.10 5.12 14.09
CA LEU A 826 43.47 6.29 13.49
C LEU A 826 42.19 5.76 12.88
N ASN A 827 41.12 5.76 13.68
CA ASN A 827 39.82 5.31 13.19
C ASN A 827 39.32 6.28 12.12
N TYR A 828 38.96 5.73 10.96
CA TYR A 828 38.27 6.47 9.92
C TYR A 828 36.83 6.77 10.35
N LEU A 829 36.45 8.03 10.31
CA LEU A 829 35.07 8.46 10.53
C LEU A 829 34.61 9.13 9.23
N SER A 830 33.81 8.41 8.44
CA SER A 830 33.35 8.88 7.13
C SER A 830 32.49 10.12 7.24
N PHE A 831 32.79 11.13 6.43
CA PHE A 831 31.96 12.29 6.23
C PHE A 831 31.43 12.30 4.80
N TRP A 832 30.10 12.27 4.63
CA TRP A 832 29.42 12.53 3.37
C TRP A 832 28.52 13.75 3.59
N TYR A 833 28.74 14.81 2.83
CA TYR A 833 27.74 15.87 2.73
C TYR A 833 26.51 15.31 2.00
N VAL A 834 25.32 15.71 2.47
CA VAL A 834 24.07 15.59 1.72
C VAL A 834 24.10 16.50 0.51
#